data_AF-A0A7C4ZX51-F1
#
_entry.id   AF-A0A7C4ZX51-F1
#
_cell.length_a   1.000
_cell.length_b   1.000
_cell.length_c   1.000
_cell.angle_alpha   90.00
_cell.angle_beta   90.00
_cell.angle_gamma   90.00
#
_symmetry.space_group_name_H-M   'P 1'
#
loop_
_entity.id
_entity.type
_entity.pdbx_description
1 polymer ?
#
loop_
_entity_poly.entity_id
_entity_poly.type
_entity_poly.pdbx_seq_one_letter_code
_entity_poly.pdbx_strand_id
1 'polypeptide(L)'
;MHNELNDKRRQQLVFGWHLGKFFLLLVILGLAGLIIWRANQTIAATNLLSNPGFAEGLTGWAVLNRREAQVISELSTLKPTQTVLKISIPDAAQSSLAGVGQRVAVAPLQRFRVVVNYQLIQIEQSSAQLVLRIAQFDQAGQLIKTDEFSSPEWLVAGAEQQFDYNFITHWQTVTVEIGLGLLGQQATTVEVSQVRLQLQPTWWSNIIHDGLGLPALVLLFILVSYVAWPPVCRGVIGVARKITAERPLSLRRELIWITLFYSLLTLALTYPLIWQLTTAVGGVSNWDPLQFIWYQWWVKEALLQLGVWPDQVTHLYYPLNIRFSVLAQDPYVAFVCLPFTLLLGPLFSYNVALLLSFVLAGVAGYLLCRFVSGNVAAAIIGGLIFAIYPNRVGHAVAGHLHFITNYFLPLYALSLLILLRRPSARLAIWHGIITVLLATSQPMHIGYGIIPVLLVVGGGQLGRQLWSARGRWQQLGKPIGWLLAANLLALFIFLPFGWSTLQQVQQGELGYLQAHELVNRSTDLLAFILPSPFQPFLPLLGLPPTYFGRLPQIEIPRDLGEPLHYLGVTVIVLVGLAGWQCWQKVRLWLVLAVGCGLLSLGPWLKIGGQVQPVSLPYAWVSKLPFFAWSRTPGRLDETMNLGLIVVTAIGVGWLLQLLSRYLSQSKRITQYSLYALVVAGLASLIFVEYWVIFPFPTEELPVPKYYHLLANETLEGGVISLPRHSTNYAMFYQTVHEHPLAGGYIHRNPTGAIELRRFLDQLLAPLPSQTVFVAPDEEDRRAILADMRLKRVIATPAMMGTGSNKKTLDYLPGLLGSPIFADGRILVYIVPISAATSLPNWQILPERDNWEVVEEGTLLRLTEDGNLFVYSAQAGPAELQLQFDPPATPITLHLKLNNQLLPNSPINVSGEPKIVPLLLRSGFNYLELVPQPEQAVDFRKIVIAAVGQAF
;
A
#
# COMPACT_ATOMS: atom_id res chain seq x y z
N MET A 1 54.88 -6.67 14.82
CA MET A 1 53.87 -5.90 15.58
C MET A 1 53.62 -4.48 15.03
N HIS A 2 54.64 -3.68 14.68
CA HIS A 2 54.43 -2.30 14.18
C HIS A 2 53.77 -2.25 12.77
N ASN A 3 54.05 -3.22 11.89
CA ASN A 3 53.43 -3.30 10.55
C ASN A 3 51.96 -3.79 10.55
N GLU A 4 51.55 -4.63 11.52
CA GLU A 4 50.15 -5.08 11.63
C GLU A 4 49.20 -4.01 12.18
N LEU A 5 49.73 -3.04 12.94
CA LEU A 5 48.96 -1.92 13.49
C LEU A 5 48.68 -0.85 12.43
N ASN A 6 49.61 -0.63 11.50
CA ASN A 6 49.42 0.29 10.37
C ASN A 6 48.46 -0.27 9.31
N ASP A 7 48.46 -1.59 9.08
CA ASP A 7 47.52 -2.23 8.16
C ASP A 7 46.08 -2.26 8.73
N LYS A 8 45.94 -2.44 10.06
CA LYS A 8 44.65 -2.31 10.76
C LYS A 8 44.08 -0.89 10.74
N ARG A 9 44.92 0.16 10.80
CA ARG A 9 44.48 1.57 10.68
C ARG A 9 44.14 1.95 9.23
N ARG A 10 44.92 1.52 8.24
CA ARG A 10 44.60 1.72 6.80
C ARG A 10 43.32 1.01 6.38
N GLN A 11 43.08 -0.22 6.85
CA GLN A 11 41.85 -0.98 6.56
C GLN A 11 40.61 -0.43 7.28
N GLN A 12 40.79 0.28 8.41
CA GLN A 12 39.72 1.00 9.11
C GLN A 12 39.29 2.28 8.37
N LEU A 13 40.24 3.01 7.80
CA LEU A 13 39.99 4.19 6.96
C LEU A 13 39.30 3.84 5.64
N VAL A 14 39.72 2.75 4.97
CA VAL A 14 39.11 2.29 3.71
C VAL A 14 37.66 1.77 3.92
N PHE A 15 37.37 1.13 5.06
CA PHE A 15 36.02 0.62 5.36
C PHE A 15 35.03 1.73 5.77
N GLY A 16 35.46 2.72 6.55
CA GLY A 16 34.67 3.93 6.83
C GLY A 16 34.39 4.75 5.55
N TRP A 17 35.37 4.80 4.64
CA TRP A 17 35.24 5.44 3.34
C TRP A 17 34.22 4.73 2.41
N HIS A 18 34.10 3.40 2.49
CA HIS A 18 33.12 2.64 1.70
C HIS A 18 31.70 2.64 2.29
N LEU A 19 31.55 2.76 3.62
CA LEU A 19 30.24 2.93 4.27
C LEU A 19 29.69 4.34 4.05
N GLY A 20 30.58 5.34 4.10
CA GLY A 20 30.29 6.70 3.62
C GLY A 20 29.86 6.69 2.15
N LYS A 21 30.54 5.92 1.28
CA LYS A 21 30.12 5.73 -0.12
C LYS A 21 28.79 5.01 -0.30
N PHE A 22 28.35 4.15 0.63
CA PHE A 22 27.05 3.48 0.53
C PHE A 22 25.90 4.41 0.89
N PHE A 23 26.02 5.14 2.00
CA PHE A 23 25.09 6.21 2.33
C PHE A 23 25.12 7.29 1.25
N LEU A 24 26.30 7.66 0.76
CA LEU A 24 26.44 8.56 -0.37
C LEU A 24 25.84 7.96 -1.65
N LEU A 25 25.88 6.64 -1.90
CA LEU A 25 25.27 6.02 -3.09
C LEU A 25 23.74 5.94 -2.96
N LEU A 26 23.19 5.66 -1.79
CA LEU A 26 21.74 5.73 -1.56
C LEU A 26 21.24 7.17 -1.61
N VAL A 27 22.01 8.10 -1.06
CA VAL A 27 21.75 9.53 -1.17
C VAL A 27 21.98 10.00 -2.60
N ILE A 28 22.94 9.47 -3.37
CA ILE A 28 23.16 9.80 -4.79
C ILE A 28 22.11 9.13 -5.67
N LEU A 29 21.62 7.93 -5.38
CA LEU A 29 20.56 7.27 -6.14
C LEU A 29 19.20 7.88 -5.79
N GLY A 30 19.01 8.26 -4.52
CA GLY A 30 17.90 9.05 -4.05
C GLY A 30 17.92 10.44 -4.67
N LEU A 31 19.05 11.15 -4.65
CA LEU A 31 19.26 12.45 -5.29
C LEU A 31 19.26 12.36 -6.80
N ALA A 32 19.75 11.29 -7.42
CA ALA A 32 19.70 11.08 -8.86
C ALA A 32 18.28 10.74 -9.27
N GLY A 33 17.55 9.92 -8.50
CA GLY A 33 16.12 9.73 -8.64
C GLY A 33 15.35 11.03 -8.45
N LEU A 34 15.75 11.87 -7.48
CA LEU A 34 15.16 13.19 -7.23
C LEU A 34 15.53 14.20 -8.31
N ILE A 35 16.75 14.15 -8.86
CA ILE A 35 17.24 15.01 -9.95
C ILE A 35 16.60 14.57 -11.26
N ILE A 36 16.44 13.26 -11.50
CA ILE A 36 15.74 12.70 -12.66
C ILE A 36 14.26 12.99 -12.55
N TRP A 37 13.63 12.80 -11.37
CA TRP A 37 12.23 13.14 -11.12
C TRP A 37 11.99 14.64 -11.23
N ARG A 38 12.85 15.48 -10.62
CA ARG A 38 12.75 16.93 -10.70
C ARG A 38 13.03 17.40 -12.12
N ALA A 39 14.04 16.87 -12.81
CA ALA A 39 14.26 17.15 -14.23
C ALA A 39 13.08 16.68 -15.09
N ASN A 40 12.44 15.54 -14.78
CA ASN A 40 11.25 15.05 -15.46
C ASN A 40 10.02 15.93 -15.20
N GLN A 41 9.83 16.43 -13.98
CA GLN A 41 8.81 17.43 -13.64
C GLN A 41 9.08 18.72 -14.41
N THR A 42 10.33 19.21 -14.41
CA THR A 42 10.70 20.38 -15.20
C THR A 42 10.48 20.12 -16.70
N ILE A 43 10.82 18.95 -17.24
CA ILE A 43 10.69 18.59 -18.67
C ILE A 43 9.23 18.37 -19.11
N ALA A 44 8.40 17.71 -18.29
CA ALA A 44 6.98 17.52 -18.55
C ALA A 44 6.18 18.82 -18.39
N ALA A 45 6.65 19.74 -17.53
CA ALA A 45 6.04 21.04 -17.29
C ALA A 45 6.61 22.20 -18.14
N THR A 46 7.66 21.98 -18.96
CA THR A 46 8.44 23.15 -19.47
C THR A 46 7.88 23.88 -20.66
N ASN A 47 7.02 23.32 -21.52
CA ASN A 47 6.52 24.11 -22.65
C ASN A 47 5.09 23.71 -23.02
N LEU A 48 4.12 24.41 -22.43
CA LEU A 48 2.70 24.35 -22.76
C LEU A 48 2.24 25.73 -23.22
N LEU A 49 1.68 25.78 -24.42
CA LEU A 49 0.93 26.91 -24.94
C LEU A 49 -0.55 26.51 -24.96
N SER A 50 -1.40 27.32 -24.32
CA SER A 50 -2.85 27.13 -24.32
C SER A 50 -3.57 28.44 -24.63
N ASN A 51 -4.60 28.39 -25.46
CA ASN A 51 -5.50 29.52 -25.70
C ASN A 51 -6.86 29.25 -25.03
N PRO A 52 -7.16 29.89 -23.89
CA PRO A 52 -8.44 29.72 -23.20
C PRO A 52 -9.57 30.63 -23.73
N GLY A 53 -9.30 31.55 -24.66
CA GLY A 53 -10.24 32.61 -25.10
C GLY A 53 -10.97 32.37 -26.41
N PHE A 54 -11.25 31.12 -26.80
CA PHE A 54 -11.80 30.82 -28.14
C PHE A 54 -13.25 31.33 -28.34
N ALA A 55 -14.04 31.47 -27.27
CA ALA A 55 -15.44 31.90 -27.31
C ALA A 55 -15.65 33.44 -27.38
N GLU A 56 -14.67 34.25 -26.97
CA GLU A 56 -14.80 35.73 -26.84
C GLU A 56 -14.04 36.52 -27.94
N GLY A 57 -13.53 35.84 -28.96
CA GLY A 57 -12.69 36.42 -30.00
C GLY A 57 -11.22 36.06 -29.82
N LEU A 58 -10.51 35.89 -30.95
CA LEU A 58 -9.20 35.25 -31.10
C LEU A 58 -7.99 35.97 -30.44
N THR A 59 -8.18 36.72 -29.37
CA THR A 59 -7.11 37.50 -28.71
C THR A 59 -6.84 36.99 -27.30
N GLY A 60 -5.80 36.17 -27.15
CA GLY A 60 -5.22 35.87 -25.83
C GLY A 60 -4.63 34.48 -25.68
N TRP A 61 -3.37 34.28 -26.10
CA TRP A 61 -2.61 33.08 -25.71
C TRP A 61 -1.98 33.29 -24.33
N ALA A 62 -2.19 32.36 -23.41
CA ALA A 62 -1.49 32.33 -22.13
C ALA A 62 -0.29 31.38 -22.24
N VAL A 63 0.91 31.91 -22.05
CA VAL A 63 2.13 31.11 -21.87
C VAL A 63 2.15 30.65 -20.42
N LEU A 64 1.94 29.35 -20.19
CA LEU A 64 1.82 28.83 -18.82
C LEU A 64 3.18 28.76 -18.09
N ASN A 65 4.32 28.87 -18.79
CA ASN A 65 5.66 28.94 -18.17
C ASN A 65 6.68 29.75 -19.01
N ARG A 66 7.45 30.64 -18.36
CA ARG A 66 8.46 31.51 -19.03
C ARG A 66 9.75 30.76 -19.38
N ARG A 67 9.97 30.45 -20.66
CA ARG A 67 11.25 30.66 -21.41
C ARG A 67 10.99 30.74 -22.94
N GLU A 68 11.24 31.93 -23.49
CA GLU A 68 11.53 32.29 -24.91
C GLU A 68 10.94 31.42 -26.05
N ALA A 69 9.62 31.25 -26.11
CA ALA A 69 8.93 31.03 -27.38
C ALA A 69 8.15 32.31 -27.75
N GLN A 70 8.56 33.00 -28.81
CA GLN A 70 7.76 34.10 -29.36
C GLN A 70 6.68 33.54 -30.27
N VAL A 71 5.45 33.45 -29.76
CA VAL A 71 4.28 33.13 -30.58
C VAL A 71 3.85 34.40 -31.31
N ILE A 72 4.10 34.47 -32.62
CA ILE A 72 3.60 35.55 -33.47
C ILE A 72 2.36 35.02 -34.19
N SER A 73 1.18 35.38 -33.71
CA SER A 73 -0.07 35.08 -34.40
C SER A 73 -0.32 36.11 -35.52
N GLU A 74 -0.16 35.71 -36.77
CA GLU A 74 -0.67 36.47 -37.92
C GLU A 74 -1.99 35.83 -38.38
N LEU A 75 -3.08 36.58 -38.28
CA LEU A 75 -4.39 36.20 -38.79
C LEU A 75 -4.42 36.43 -40.31
N SER A 76 -4.53 35.36 -41.11
CA SER A 76 -4.94 35.47 -42.52
C SER A 76 -6.39 35.03 -42.66
N THR A 77 -7.32 35.98 -42.80
CA THR A 77 -8.74 35.71 -43.06
C THR A 77 -8.96 35.31 -44.52
N LEU A 78 -8.58 34.09 -44.88
CA LEU A 78 -8.80 33.53 -46.23
C LEU A 78 -9.56 32.19 -46.15
N LYS A 79 -10.73 32.23 -45.49
CA LYS A 79 -11.92 31.33 -45.57
C LYS A 79 -12.52 31.11 -44.17
N PRO A 80 -13.86 31.14 -44.00
CA PRO A 80 -14.52 31.01 -42.69
C PRO A 80 -14.41 29.62 -42.02
N THR A 81 -13.67 28.67 -42.61
CA THR A 81 -13.50 27.29 -42.10
C THR A 81 -12.03 26.90 -41.82
N GLN A 82 -11.08 27.84 -41.95
CA GLN A 82 -9.65 27.57 -41.76
C GLN A 82 -9.02 28.57 -40.79
N THR A 83 -8.32 28.08 -39.76
CA THR A 83 -7.54 28.90 -38.84
C THR A 83 -6.08 28.51 -38.92
N VAL A 84 -5.21 29.48 -39.24
CA VAL A 84 -3.76 29.29 -39.37
C VAL A 84 -3.07 29.77 -38.10
N LEU A 85 -2.36 28.88 -37.39
CA LEU A 85 -1.52 29.21 -36.24
C LEU A 85 -0.04 29.17 -36.67
N LYS A 86 0.67 30.29 -36.58
CA LYS A 86 2.10 30.35 -36.87
C LYS A 86 2.91 30.36 -35.58
N ILE A 87 3.87 29.44 -35.44
CA ILE A 87 4.75 29.33 -34.28
C ILE A 87 6.19 29.47 -34.75
N SER A 88 6.81 30.58 -34.37
CA SER A 88 8.24 30.84 -34.58
C SER A 88 9.02 30.52 -33.31
N ILE A 89 10.02 29.67 -33.41
CA ILE A 89 10.96 29.41 -32.30
C ILE A 89 12.18 30.31 -32.52
N PRO A 90 12.39 31.39 -31.74
CA PRO A 90 13.50 32.31 -31.96
C PRO A 90 14.85 31.67 -31.61
N ASP A 91 15.92 32.20 -32.21
CA ASP A 91 17.30 31.88 -31.83
C ASP A 91 17.48 32.09 -30.32
N ALA A 92 18.05 31.09 -29.64
CA ALA A 92 18.46 31.24 -28.26
C ALA A 92 19.41 32.44 -28.18
N ALA A 93 18.96 33.53 -27.57
CA ALA A 93 19.74 34.74 -27.47
C ALA A 93 21.10 34.41 -26.85
N GLN A 94 22.18 34.79 -27.53
CA GLN A 94 23.55 34.82 -27.00
C GLN A 94 23.71 35.83 -25.83
N SER A 95 22.64 36.25 -25.15
CA SER A 95 22.71 37.16 -24.01
C SER A 95 23.10 36.39 -22.74
N SER A 96 24.40 36.44 -22.47
CA SER A 96 25.06 36.29 -21.17
C SER A 96 24.14 36.43 -19.94
N LEU A 97 23.71 35.31 -19.38
CA LEU A 97 23.42 35.21 -17.94
C LEU A 97 24.71 34.79 -17.24
N ALA A 98 25.52 35.79 -16.90
CA ALA A 98 26.64 35.64 -16.01
C ALA A 98 26.10 35.36 -14.59
N GLY A 99 26.10 34.10 -14.16
CA GLY A 99 25.73 33.72 -12.80
C GLY A 99 25.48 32.22 -12.62
N VAL A 100 26.56 31.48 -12.33
CA VAL A 100 26.57 30.11 -11.77
C VAL A 100 26.06 28.98 -12.69
N GLY A 101 26.94 28.55 -13.60
CA GLY A 101 27.38 27.15 -13.69
C GLY A 101 26.34 26.03 -13.83
N GLN A 102 25.46 26.06 -14.83
CA GLN A 102 24.96 24.83 -15.47
C GLN A 102 24.82 25.06 -16.98
N ARG A 103 25.71 24.43 -17.78
CA ARG A 103 25.40 24.12 -19.18
C ARG A 103 24.37 23.00 -19.17
N VAL A 104 23.08 23.34 -19.14
CA VAL A 104 22.04 22.38 -19.53
C VAL A 104 22.08 22.34 -21.05
N ALA A 105 22.71 21.30 -21.60
CA ALA A 105 22.47 20.94 -22.99
C ALA A 105 20.99 20.56 -23.09
N VAL A 106 20.13 21.51 -23.50
CA VAL A 106 18.76 21.19 -23.87
C VAL A 106 18.88 20.34 -25.13
N ALA A 107 18.70 19.02 -24.98
CA ALA A 107 18.58 18.14 -26.12
C ALA A 107 17.48 18.71 -27.03
N PRO A 108 17.69 18.73 -28.35
CA PRO A 108 16.68 19.23 -29.28
C PRO A 108 15.37 18.48 -29.07
N LEU A 109 14.29 19.22 -28.78
CA LEU A 109 12.94 18.69 -28.78
C LEU A 109 12.60 18.31 -30.22
N GLN A 110 12.57 17.01 -30.55
CA GLN A 110 12.32 16.55 -31.93
C GLN A 110 10.88 16.08 -32.16
N ARG A 111 10.02 16.11 -31.12
CA ARG A 111 8.60 15.74 -31.20
C ARG A 111 7.73 16.77 -30.51
N PHE A 112 6.58 17.04 -31.09
CA PHE A 112 5.49 17.73 -30.40
C PHE A 112 4.18 16.98 -30.61
N ARG A 113 3.32 17.13 -29.61
CA ARG A 113 1.95 16.65 -29.60
C ARG A 113 1.03 17.85 -29.69
N VAL A 114 0.14 17.83 -30.66
CA VAL A 114 -0.97 18.78 -30.78
C VAL A 114 -2.20 18.09 -30.19
N VAL A 115 -2.78 18.71 -29.16
CA VAL A 115 -4.04 18.27 -28.56
C VAL A 115 -5.10 19.31 -28.90
N VAL A 116 -6.15 18.89 -29.59
CA VAL A 116 -7.26 19.75 -29.99
C VAL A 116 -8.50 19.30 -29.22
N ASN A 117 -9.01 20.18 -28.36
CA ASN A 117 -10.31 20.04 -27.72
C ASN A 117 -11.33 20.86 -28.51
N TYR A 118 -12.45 20.23 -28.83
CA TYR A 118 -13.55 20.88 -29.51
C TYR A 118 -14.88 20.47 -28.91
N GLN A 119 -15.87 21.33 -29.07
CA GLN A 119 -17.24 21.09 -28.71
C GLN A 119 -18.12 21.22 -29.96
N LEU A 120 -18.97 20.23 -30.20
CA LEU A 120 -19.93 20.26 -31.31
C LEU A 120 -21.16 21.06 -30.87
N ILE A 121 -21.47 22.13 -31.59
CA ILE A 121 -22.65 22.98 -31.29
C ILE A 121 -23.92 22.39 -31.95
N GLN A 122 -23.83 21.88 -33.17
CA GLN A 122 -24.96 21.34 -33.91
C GLN A 122 -24.51 20.19 -34.82
N ILE A 123 -25.29 19.11 -34.91
CA ILE A 123 -24.99 17.94 -35.75
C ILE A 123 -26.05 17.82 -36.85
N GLU A 124 -25.65 17.99 -38.11
CA GLU A 124 -26.37 17.42 -39.25
C GLU A 124 -25.40 16.46 -39.96
N GLN A 125 -25.61 15.16 -39.74
CA GLN A 125 -24.88 14.00 -40.27
C GLN A 125 -23.46 13.69 -39.71
N SER A 126 -23.18 12.39 -39.65
CA SER A 126 -22.08 11.74 -38.92
C SER A 126 -20.80 11.52 -39.75
N SER A 127 -20.52 12.38 -40.73
CA SER A 127 -19.41 12.18 -41.69
C SER A 127 -18.36 13.30 -41.73
N ALA A 128 -18.21 14.08 -40.64
CA ALA A 128 -17.19 15.12 -40.55
C ALA A 128 -15.93 14.63 -39.81
N GLN A 129 -14.74 14.95 -40.33
CA GLN A 129 -13.44 14.67 -39.73
C GLN A 129 -12.67 15.97 -39.48
N LEU A 130 -11.88 16.01 -38.40
CA LEU A 130 -10.94 17.11 -38.17
C LEU A 130 -9.72 16.92 -39.07
N VAL A 131 -9.29 17.96 -39.80
CA VAL A 131 -8.05 17.93 -40.59
C VAL A 131 -7.05 18.91 -40.01
N LEU A 132 -5.96 18.36 -39.45
CA LEU A 132 -4.81 19.12 -39.00
C LEU A 132 -3.77 19.16 -40.11
N ARG A 133 -3.40 20.34 -40.58
CA ARG A 133 -2.28 20.54 -41.50
C ARG A 133 -1.10 21.14 -40.76
N ILE A 134 0.06 20.52 -40.89
CA ILE A 134 1.30 21.03 -40.32
C ILE A 134 2.25 21.33 -41.48
N ALA A 135 2.58 22.60 -41.65
CA ALA A 135 3.50 23.10 -42.67
C ALA A 135 4.78 23.61 -42.01
N GLN A 136 5.92 23.12 -42.47
CA GLN A 136 7.26 23.47 -41.99
C GLN A 136 7.96 24.36 -43.01
N PHE A 137 8.51 25.48 -42.54
CA PHE A 137 9.19 26.47 -43.38
C PHE A 137 10.65 26.63 -42.96
N ASP A 138 11.54 26.84 -43.93
CA ASP A 138 12.93 27.16 -43.65
C ASP A 138 13.10 28.59 -43.11
N GLN A 139 14.33 28.96 -42.77
CA GLN A 139 14.65 30.31 -42.28
C GLN A 139 14.41 31.41 -43.32
N ALA A 140 14.32 31.08 -44.61
CA ALA A 140 14.00 32.00 -45.70
C ALA A 140 12.48 32.09 -45.98
N GLY A 141 11.65 31.33 -45.25
CA GLY A 141 10.21 31.28 -45.42
C GLY A 141 9.74 30.38 -46.57
N GLN A 142 10.59 29.53 -47.15
CA GLN A 142 10.16 28.53 -48.13
C GLN A 142 9.60 27.28 -47.46
N LEU A 143 8.50 26.76 -48.01
CA LEU A 143 7.84 25.54 -47.56
C LEU A 143 8.75 24.32 -47.79
N ILE A 144 9.11 23.62 -46.72
CA ILE A 144 9.93 22.42 -46.75
C ILE A 144 9.05 21.17 -46.82
N LYS A 145 8.06 21.10 -45.94
CA LYS A 145 7.20 19.93 -45.77
C LYS A 145 5.80 20.36 -45.35
N THR A 146 4.79 19.69 -45.87
CA THR A 146 3.42 19.77 -45.35
C THR A 146 2.93 18.35 -45.10
N ASP A 147 2.41 18.10 -43.91
CA ASP A 147 1.71 16.86 -43.59
C ASP A 147 0.28 17.20 -43.18
N GLU A 148 -0.68 16.40 -43.65
CA GLU A 148 -2.07 16.49 -43.25
C GLU A 148 -2.44 15.26 -42.41
N PHE A 149 -3.08 15.49 -41.28
CA PHE A 149 -3.58 14.46 -40.38
C PHE A 149 -5.09 14.60 -40.29
N SER A 150 -5.81 13.54 -40.62
CA SER A 150 -7.25 13.44 -40.37
C SER A 150 -7.50 12.68 -39.07
N SER A 151 -8.53 13.05 -38.31
CA SER A 151 -8.97 12.21 -37.19
C SER A 151 -9.46 10.86 -37.74
N PRO A 152 -9.00 9.72 -37.19
CA PRO A 152 -9.43 8.39 -37.65
C PRO A 152 -10.89 8.10 -37.27
N GLU A 153 -11.43 8.84 -36.29
CA GLU A 153 -12.79 8.74 -35.81
C GLU A 153 -13.61 9.97 -36.27
N TRP A 154 -14.91 9.76 -36.51
CA TRP A 154 -15.86 10.84 -36.74
C TRP A 154 -15.97 11.73 -35.49
N LEU A 155 -16.19 13.03 -35.67
CA LEU A 155 -16.31 13.97 -34.55
C LEU A 155 -17.43 13.54 -33.59
N VAL A 156 -17.12 13.39 -32.30
CA VAL A 156 -18.08 13.10 -31.22
C VAL A 156 -18.13 14.31 -30.28
N ALA A 157 -19.30 14.61 -29.71
CA ALA A 157 -19.48 15.78 -28.85
C ALA A 157 -18.57 15.69 -27.61
N GLY A 158 -17.73 16.72 -27.40
CA GLY A 158 -16.80 16.79 -26.27
C GLY A 158 -15.56 15.89 -26.41
N ALA A 159 -15.27 15.38 -27.61
CA ALA A 159 -14.10 14.54 -27.83
C ALA A 159 -12.79 15.34 -27.93
N GLU A 160 -11.74 14.77 -27.36
CA GLU A 160 -10.35 15.23 -27.51
C GLU A 160 -9.70 14.48 -28.68
N GLN A 161 -9.02 15.19 -29.58
CA GLN A 161 -8.25 14.58 -30.67
C GLN A 161 -6.77 14.93 -30.52
N GLN A 162 -5.91 13.92 -30.61
CA GLN A 162 -4.47 14.03 -30.41
C GLN A 162 -3.73 13.70 -31.71
N PHE A 163 -2.77 14.54 -32.07
CA PHE A 163 -1.93 14.37 -33.25
C PHE A 163 -0.46 14.48 -32.85
N ASP A 164 0.29 13.38 -33.02
CA ASP A 164 1.73 13.35 -32.77
C ASP A 164 2.49 13.69 -34.06
N TYR A 165 3.39 14.67 -34.00
CA TYR A 165 4.20 15.11 -35.14
C TYR A 165 5.70 15.04 -34.85
N ASN A 166 6.45 14.48 -35.80
CA ASN A 166 7.90 14.37 -35.76
C ASN A 166 8.55 15.46 -36.62
N PHE A 167 9.48 16.20 -36.03
CA PHE A 167 10.28 17.16 -36.78
C PHE A 167 11.35 16.50 -37.63
N ILE A 168 11.57 17.08 -38.81
CA ILE A 168 12.79 16.86 -39.58
C ILE A 168 13.71 18.06 -39.31
N THR A 169 14.78 17.83 -38.54
CA THR A 169 15.94 18.74 -38.32
C THR A 169 15.72 20.00 -37.44
N HIS A 170 16.83 20.63 -37.00
CA HIS A 170 16.85 21.75 -36.05
C HIS A 170 16.65 23.11 -36.76
N TRP A 171 16.01 24.06 -36.06
CA TRP A 171 15.95 25.51 -36.37
C TRP A 171 15.03 25.95 -37.51
N GLN A 172 13.70 25.78 -37.37
CA GLN A 172 12.72 26.11 -38.42
C GLN A 172 11.39 26.63 -37.84
N THR A 173 10.65 27.40 -38.66
CA THR A 173 9.32 27.92 -38.30
C THR A 173 8.26 26.89 -38.65
N VAL A 174 7.35 26.59 -37.71
CA VAL A 174 6.21 25.70 -37.97
C VAL A 174 4.93 26.49 -38.01
N THR A 175 4.18 26.30 -39.08
CA THR A 175 2.79 26.75 -39.15
C THR A 175 1.90 25.53 -38.95
N VAL A 176 1.06 25.59 -37.93
CA VAL A 176 0.01 24.61 -37.67
C VAL A 176 -1.31 25.22 -38.15
N GLU A 177 -1.83 24.74 -39.25
CA GLU A 177 -3.14 25.12 -39.74
C GLU A 177 -4.17 24.07 -39.29
N ILE A 178 -5.22 24.52 -38.60
CA ILE A 178 -6.32 23.66 -38.18
C ILE A 178 -7.51 24.02 -39.05
N GLY A 179 -7.95 23.07 -39.89
CA GLY A 179 -9.06 23.24 -40.80
C GLY A 179 -10.14 22.18 -40.58
N LEU A 180 -11.39 22.57 -40.72
CA LEU A 180 -12.51 21.63 -40.75
C LEU A 180 -12.83 21.32 -42.21
N GLY A 181 -12.54 20.09 -42.64
CA GLY A 181 -12.76 19.61 -44.00
C GLY A 181 -13.93 18.64 -44.05
N LEU A 182 -15.00 19.02 -44.73
CA LEU A 182 -16.04 18.08 -45.16
C LEU A 182 -15.66 17.51 -46.52
N LEU A 183 -15.44 16.19 -46.61
CA LEU A 183 -15.42 15.49 -47.89
C LEU A 183 -16.85 15.41 -48.42
N GLY A 184 -17.28 16.45 -49.15
CA GLY A 184 -18.62 16.56 -49.72
C GLY A 184 -19.57 17.40 -48.87
N GLN A 185 -20.31 18.29 -49.54
CA GLN A 185 -20.99 19.46 -48.97
C GLN A 185 -22.08 19.16 -47.92
N GLN A 186 -21.97 19.76 -46.73
CA GLN A 186 -22.97 20.63 -46.03
C GLN A 186 -22.42 21.03 -44.65
N ALA A 187 -22.55 22.31 -44.26
CA ALA A 187 -21.79 22.93 -43.17
C ALA A 187 -22.24 22.51 -41.75
N THR A 188 -21.32 21.94 -40.98
CA THR A 188 -21.46 21.71 -39.53
C THR A 188 -20.64 22.76 -38.77
N THR A 189 -21.25 23.45 -37.79
CA THR A 189 -20.53 24.44 -36.97
C THR A 189 -19.84 23.74 -35.79
N VAL A 190 -18.51 23.69 -35.81
CA VAL A 190 -17.69 23.12 -34.73
C VAL A 190 -17.00 24.27 -34.00
N GLU A 191 -17.16 24.36 -32.69
CA GLU A 191 -16.40 25.29 -31.86
C GLU A 191 -15.16 24.59 -31.32
N VAL A 192 -13.98 25.07 -31.69
CA VAL A 192 -12.75 24.62 -31.04
C VAL A 192 -12.70 25.34 -29.70
N SER A 193 -12.80 24.62 -28.59
CA SER A 193 -12.82 25.25 -27.26
C SER A 193 -11.40 25.52 -26.75
N GLN A 194 -10.44 24.68 -27.12
CA GLN A 194 -9.05 24.83 -26.69
C GLN A 194 -8.08 24.06 -27.60
N VAL A 195 -6.96 24.70 -27.96
CA VAL A 195 -5.82 24.02 -28.59
C VAL A 195 -4.65 24.03 -27.61
N ARG A 196 -4.04 22.87 -27.39
CA ARG A 196 -2.87 22.67 -26.54
C ARG A 196 -1.72 22.09 -27.35
N LEU A 197 -0.54 22.66 -27.17
CA LEU A 197 0.70 22.16 -27.76
C LEU A 197 1.64 21.70 -26.66
N GLN A 198 2.09 20.45 -26.75
CA GLN A 198 3.00 19.83 -25.79
C GLN A 198 4.27 19.36 -26.48
N LEU A 199 5.43 19.89 -26.08
CA LEU A 199 6.72 19.47 -26.60
C LEU A 199 7.25 18.24 -25.84
N GLN A 200 7.74 17.22 -26.55
CA GLN A 200 8.26 15.98 -25.93
C GLN A 200 9.73 15.69 -26.30
N PRO A 201 10.57 15.28 -25.34
CA PRO A 201 11.93 14.80 -25.62
C PRO A 201 11.94 13.41 -26.27
N THR A 202 12.83 13.19 -27.25
CA THR A 202 12.88 11.95 -28.04
C THR A 202 13.44 10.71 -27.34
N TRP A 203 14.16 10.85 -26.23
CA TRP A 203 14.89 9.73 -25.61
C TRP A 203 14.03 8.78 -24.75
N TRP A 204 12.79 9.14 -24.39
CA TRP A 204 11.92 8.30 -23.54
C TRP A 204 10.75 7.61 -24.25
N SER A 205 10.25 8.17 -25.37
CA SER A 205 9.12 7.55 -26.08
C SER A 205 9.45 6.13 -26.58
N ASN A 206 10.70 5.85 -26.93
CA ASN A 206 11.15 4.51 -27.33
C ASN A 206 11.34 3.53 -26.14
N ILE A 207 11.45 4.02 -24.90
CA ILE A 207 11.64 3.15 -23.71
C ILE A 207 10.29 2.72 -23.12
N ILE A 208 9.27 3.56 -23.27
CA ILE A 208 7.93 3.33 -22.70
C ILE A 208 7.00 2.64 -23.72
N HIS A 209 7.08 2.96 -25.01
CA HIS A 209 6.21 2.35 -26.02
C HIS A 209 6.62 0.93 -26.44
N ASP A 210 7.92 0.59 -26.44
CA ASP A 210 8.40 -0.71 -26.95
C ASP A 210 8.64 -1.77 -25.85
N GLY A 211 8.25 -1.47 -24.61
CA GLY A 211 8.40 -2.36 -23.46
C GLY A 211 9.86 -2.59 -23.07
N LEU A 212 10.18 -2.43 -21.78
CA LEU A 212 11.45 -2.93 -21.27
C LEU A 212 11.50 -4.45 -21.49
N GLY A 213 12.25 -4.89 -22.51
CA GLY A 213 12.39 -6.31 -22.83
C GLY A 213 12.78 -7.12 -21.60
N LEU A 214 12.21 -8.33 -21.48
CA LEU A 214 12.42 -9.29 -20.40
C LEU A 214 13.87 -9.37 -19.86
N PRO A 215 14.94 -9.33 -20.69
CA PRO A 215 16.30 -9.37 -20.19
C PRO A 215 16.67 -8.12 -19.39
N ALA A 216 16.18 -6.94 -19.75
CA ALA A 216 16.46 -5.68 -19.07
C ALA A 216 15.73 -5.59 -17.72
N LEU A 217 14.48 -6.07 -17.61
CA LEU A 217 13.75 -6.15 -16.35
C LEU A 217 14.35 -7.21 -15.42
N VAL A 218 14.73 -8.37 -15.95
CA VAL A 218 15.43 -9.41 -15.17
C VAL A 218 16.82 -8.94 -14.76
N LEU A 219 17.57 -8.24 -15.62
CA LEU A 219 18.85 -7.63 -15.27
C LEU A 219 18.69 -6.50 -14.26
N LEU A 220 17.65 -5.66 -14.36
CA LEU A 220 17.35 -4.60 -13.39
C LEU A 220 16.92 -5.21 -12.04
N PHE A 221 16.08 -6.25 -12.04
CA PHE A 221 15.68 -6.97 -10.84
C PHE A 221 16.87 -7.66 -10.19
N ILE A 222 17.74 -8.31 -10.97
CA ILE A 222 19.01 -8.89 -10.50
C ILE A 222 19.96 -7.78 -10.04
N LEU A 223 20.09 -6.66 -10.76
CA LEU A 223 20.95 -5.54 -10.39
C LEU A 223 20.47 -4.88 -9.11
N VAL A 224 19.17 -4.66 -8.92
CA VAL A 224 18.63 -4.01 -7.72
C VAL A 224 18.69 -4.95 -6.53
N SER A 225 18.38 -6.25 -6.72
CA SER A 225 18.69 -7.30 -5.75
C SER A 225 20.18 -7.33 -5.41
N TYR A 226 21.05 -7.01 -6.37
CA TYR A 226 22.51 -6.98 -6.24
C TYR A 226 23.08 -5.62 -5.81
N VAL A 227 22.32 -4.51 -5.81
CA VAL A 227 22.80 -3.14 -5.48
C VAL A 227 22.21 -2.68 -4.14
N ALA A 228 20.99 -3.10 -3.79
CA ALA A 228 20.39 -2.85 -2.48
C ALA A 228 21.01 -3.73 -1.36
N TRP A 229 21.52 -4.91 -1.71
CA TRP A 229 22.00 -5.94 -0.78
C TRP A 229 23.51 -5.90 -0.39
N PRO A 230 24.48 -5.42 -1.20
CA PRO A 230 25.91 -5.56 -0.92
C PRO A 230 26.48 -4.99 0.37
N PRO A 231 25.94 -3.99 1.07
CA PRO A 231 26.54 -3.50 2.32
C PRO A 231 26.14 -4.36 3.51
N VAL A 232 24.86 -4.72 3.63
CA VAL A 232 24.35 -5.69 4.62
C VAL A 232 25.01 -7.04 4.37
N CYS A 233 25.04 -7.48 3.11
CA CYS A 233 25.80 -8.66 2.73
C CYS A 233 27.30 -8.50 2.94
N ARG A 234 27.96 -7.36 2.68
CA ARG A 234 29.42 -7.23 2.94
C ARG A 234 29.74 -7.20 4.44
N GLY A 235 28.84 -6.74 5.29
CA GLY A 235 28.92 -6.88 6.75
C GLY A 235 28.79 -8.34 7.19
N VAL A 236 27.73 -9.01 6.74
CA VAL A 236 27.46 -10.44 7.02
C VAL A 236 28.55 -11.35 6.41
N ILE A 237 28.96 -11.13 5.17
CA ILE A 237 30.09 -11.78 4.47
C ILE A 237 31.40 -11.42 5.15
N GLY A 238 31.63 -10.19 5.59
CA GLY A 238 32.82 -9.75 6.34
C GLY A 238 33.00 -10.53 7.65
N VAL A 239 31.89 -10.88 8.27
CA VAL A 239 31.84 -11.62 9.53
C VAL A 239 31.84 -13.14 9.30
N ALA A 240 31.10 -13.63 8.29
CA ALA A 240 31.16 -15.01 7.82
C ALA A 240 32.57 -15.39 7.33
N ARG A 241 33.28 -14.47 6.67
CA ARG A 241 34.71 -14.58 6.27
C ARG A 241 35.63 -14.88 7.45
N LYS A 242 35.32 -14.36 8.64
CA LYS A 242 36.09 -14.63 9.88
C LYS A 242 35.71 -15.96 10.54
N ILE A 243 34.70 -16.67 10.04
CA ILE A 243 34.11 -17.85 10.68
C ILE A 243 34.31 -19.12 9.85
N THR A 244 34.34 -19.03 8.50
CA THR A 244 34.42 -20.22 7.63
C THR A 244 35.81 -20.64 7.17
N ALA A 245 36.88 -19.90 7.47
CA ALA A 245 38.26 -20.24 7.04
C ALA A 245 38.43 -20.51 5.52
N GLU A 246 37.50 -20.05 4.67
CA GLU A 246 37.50 -20.28 3.23
C GLU A 246 37.87 -19.00 2.43
N ARG A 247 38.44 -19.20 1.23
CA ARG A 247 38.95 -18.13 0.36
C ARG A 247 37.80 -17.18 -0.07
N PRO A 248 38.04 -15.85 -0.12
CA PRO A 248 36.99 -14.83 -0.31
C PRO A 248 36.22 -14.87 -1.65
N LEU A 249 36.67 -15.66 -2.62
CA LEU A 249 36.04 -15.85 -3.93
C LEU A 249 34.93 -16.92 -3.92
N SER A 250 34.94 -17.90 -3.00
CA SER A 250 33.93 -18.98 -2.98
C SER A 250 32.57 -18.50 -2.48
N LEU A 251 32.52 -17.78 -1.35
CA LEU A 251 31.26 -17.32 -0.74
C LEU A 251 30.49 -16.31 -1.61
N ARG A 252 31.19 -15.45 -2.37
CA ARG A 252 30.52 -14.53 -3.31
C ARG A 252 29.83 -15.29 -4.44
N ARG A 253 30.53 -16.28 -5.02
CA ARG A 253 29.97 -17.14 -6.06
C ARG A 253 28.80 -17.97 -5.53
N GLU A 254 28.94 -18.51 -4.33
CA GLU A 254 27.88 -19.23 -3.62
C GLU A 254 26.63 -18.35 -3.48
N LEU A 255 26.74 -17.13 -2.94
CA LEU A 255 25.60 -16.24 -2.76
C LEU A 255 24.94 -15.82 -4.08
N ILE A 256 25.71 -15.66 -5.16
CA ILE A 256 25.15 -15.40 -6.50
C ILE A 256 24.27 -16.58 -6.93
N TRP A 257 24.78 -17.81 -6.85
CA TRP A 257 24.02 -19.00 -7.24
C TRP A 257 22.79 -19.23 -6.35
N ILE A 258 22.92 -19.02 -5.04
CA ILE A 258 21.80 -19.13 -4.11
C ILE A 258 20.72 -18.08 -4.37
N THR A 259 21.13 -16.83 -4.66
CA THR A 259 20.17 -15.78 -5.03
C THR A 259 19.48 -16.12 -6.34
N LEU A 260 20.22 -16.57 -7.37
CA LEU A 260 19.63 -17.02 -8.63
C LEU A 260 18.65 -18.18 -8.45
N PHE A 261 19.00 -19.17 -7.62
CA PHE A 261 18.13 -20.29 -7.30
C PHE A 261 16.81 -19.81 -6.67
N TYR A 262 16.85 -18.96 -5.65
CA TYR A 262 15.63 -18.45 -5.03
C TYR A 262 14.86 -17.49 -5.93
N SER A 263 15.53 -16.75 -6.82
CA SER A 263 14.85 -15.94 -7.84
C SER A 263 14.07 -16.82 -8.80
N LEU A 264 14.68 -17.88 -9.36
CA LEU A 264 13.99 -18.80 -10.25
C LEU A 264 12.83 -19.51 -9.55
N LEU A 265 13.03 -19.94 -8.30
CA LEU A 265 11.99 -20.52 -7.46
C LEU A 265 10.82 -19.55 -7.26
N THR A 266 11.12 -18.28 -6.95
CA THR A 266 10.12 -17.23 -6.76
C THR A 266 9.31 -17.04 -8.03
N LEU A 267 9.97 -16.90 -9.18
CA LEU A 267 9.30 -16.73 -10.47
C LEU A 267 8.40 -17.91 -10.84
N ALA A 268 8.80 -19.14 -10.50
CA ALA A 268 7.97 -20.32 -10.69
C ALA A 268 6.76 -20.33 -9.75
N LEU A 269 6.97 -19.98 -8.48
CA LEU A 269 5.92 -19.93 -7.45
C LEU A 269 4.89 -18.84 -7.74
N THR A 270 5.32 -17.68 -8.23
CA THR A 270 4.47 -16.49 -8.44
C THR A 270 4.03 -16.31 -9.88
N TYR A 271 4.26 -17.30 -10.76
CA TYR A 271 3.77 -17.25 -12.14
C TYR A 271 2.23 -17.10 -12.17
N PRO A 272 1.65 -16.17 -12.95
CA PRO A 272 2.25 -15.41 -14.06
C PRO A 272 2.74 -13.99 -13.73
N LEU A 273 2.86 -13.58 -12.46
CA LEU A 273 3.06 -12.19 -12.02
C LEU A 273 4.20 -11.44 -12.72
N ILE A 274 5.29 -12.12 -13.07
CA ILE A 274 6.44 -11.51 -13.76
C ILE A 274 6.07 -10.83 -15.09
N TRP A 275 4.99 -11.27 -15.74
CA TRP A 275 4.50 -10.73 -17.02
C TRP A 275 3.51 -9.58 -16.85
N GLN A 276 3.07 -9.32 -15.61
CA GLN A 276 1.95 -8.42 -15.32
C GLN A 276 2.32 -7.38 -14.25
N LEU A 277 3.62 -7.09 -14.06
CA LEU A 277 4.11 -6.24 -12.97
C LEU A 277 3.50 -4.82 -12.93
N THR A 278 3.04 -4.31 -14.07
CA THR A 278 2.43 -2.96 -14.19
C THR A 278 0.93 -2.98 -14.48
N THR A 279 0.35 -4.15 -14.75
CA THR A 279 -1.05 -4.28 -15.23
C THR A 279 -1.93 -5.05 -14.26
N ALA A 280 -1.34 -5.95 -13.47
CA ALA A 280 -2.05 -6.74 -12.47
C ALA A 280 -1.37 -6.65 -11.11
N VAL A 281 -2.16 -6.74 -10.05
CA VAL A 281 -1.65 -6.88 -8.70
C VAL A 281 -1.39 -8.36 -8.38
N GLY A 282 -0.26 -8.65 -7.73
CA GLY A 282 0.00 -9.98 -7.17
C GLY A 282 -0.83 -10.21 -5.91
N GLY A 283 -1.62 -11.29 -5.90
CA GLY A 283 -2.60 -11.57 -4.85
C GLY A 283 -4.02 -11.15 -5.25
N VAL A 284 -4.96 -11.26 -4.31
CA VAL A 284 -6.39 -10.95 -4.53
C VAL A 284 -6.65 -9.48 -4.21
N SER A 285 -7.20 -8.69 -5.16
CA SER A 285 -7.15 -7.22 -5.07
C SER A 285 -8.19 -6.57 -4.15
N ASN A 286 -9.25 -7.28 -3.77
CA ASN A 286 -10.38 -6.71 -3.01
C ASN A 286 -10.03 -6.12 -1.62
N TRP A 287 -8.77 -6.17 -1.16
CA TRP A 287 -8.39 -5.91 0.24
C TRP A 287 -7.04 -5.18 0.41
N ASP A 288 -6.16 -5.73 1.23
CA ASP A 288 -4.89 -5.16 1.66
C ASP A 288 -3.89 -4.79 0.56
N PRO A 289 -3.77 -5.49 -0.60
CA PRO A 289 -2.73 -5.14 -1.56
C PRO A 289 -2.91 -3.73 -2.13
N LEU A 290 -4.14 -3.28 -2.37
CA LEU A 290 -4.40 -1.92 -2.84
C LEU A 290 -4.09 -0.87 -1.76
N GLN A 291 -4.24 -1.20 -0.47
CA GLN A 291 -3.78 -0.32 0.61
C GLN A 291 -2.25 -0.19 0.62
N PHE A 292 -1.50 -1.28 0.37
CA PHE A 292 -0.04 -1.22 0.25
C PHE A 292 0.45 -0.49 -1.00
N ILE A 293 -0.27 -0.62 -2.12
CA ILE A 293 0.00 0.17 -3.33
C ILE A 293 -0.25 1.65 -3.03
N TRP A 294 -1.40 1.98 -2.46
CA TRP A 294 -1.73 3.35 -2.06
C TRP A 294 -0.73 3.91 -1.07
N TYR A 295 -0.31 3.15 -0.05
CA TYR A 295 0.63 3.63 0.96
C TYR A 295 2.00 3.98 0.36
N GLN A 296 2.48 3.21 -0.63
CA GLN A 296 3.71 3.53 -1.35
C GLN A 296 3.59 4.84 -2.14
N TRP A 297 2.44 5.09 -2.77
CA TRP A 297 2.14 6.38 -3.40
C TRP A 297 2.02 7.50 -2.37
N TRP A 298 1.34 7.28 -1.26
CA TRP A 298 1.15 8.26 -0.19
C TRP A 298 2.47 8.70 0.44
N VAL A 299 3.40 7.77 0.70
CA VAL A 299 4.74 8.12 1.22
C VAL A 299 5.52 8.98 0.23
N LYS A 300 5.37 8.73 -1.08
CA LYS A 300 5.92 9.60 -2.14
C LYS A 300 5.32 11.01 -2.03
N GLU A 301 3.99 11.14 -1.94
CA GLU A 301 3.34 12.46 -1.88
C GLU A 301 3.56 13.22 -0.59
N ALA A 302 3.40 12.56 0.55
CA ALA A 302 3.64 13.15 1.85
C ALA A 302 5.05 13.77 1.92
N LEU A 303 6.07 13.02 1.52
CA LEU A 303 7.46 13.46 1.66
C LEU A 303 7.90 14.43 0.55
N LEU A 304 7.52 14.19 -0.70
CA LEU A 304 8.10 14.89 -1.85
C LEU A 304 7.23 16.03 -2.37
N GLN A 305 5.91 15.95 -2.23
CA GLN A 305 4.99 17.00 -2.68
C GLN A 305 4.54 17.89 -1.53
N LEU A 306 4.12 17.29 -0.42
CA LEU A 306 3.52 18.02 0.71
C LEU A 306 4.54 18.45 1.78
N GLY A 307 5.70 17.79 1.86
CA GLY A 307 6.69 18.05 2.90
C GLY A 307 6.24 17.69 4.32
N VAL A 308 5.27 16.76 4.44
CA VAL A 308 4.71 16.29 5.70
C VAL A 308 5.15 14.87 6.03
N TRP A 309 5.03 14.49 7.30
CA TRP A 309 5.29 13.11 7.70
C TRP A 309 4.15 12.18 7.25
N PRO A 310 4.42 10.91 6.84
CA PRO A 310 3.38 10.03 6.30
C PRO A 310 2.21 9.70 7.24
N ASP A 311 2.28 10.01 8.54
CA ASP A 311 1.14 9.85 9.46
C ASP A 311 0.06 10.94 9.31
N GLN A 312 0.36 12.04 8.62
CA GLN A 312 -0.59 13.14 8.38
C GLN A 312 -1.42 12.89 7.12
N VAL A 313 -2.35 11.94 7.19
CA VAL A 313 -3.17 11.54 6.03
C VAL A 313 -4.17 12.64 5.67
N THR A 314 -3.81 13.50 4.71
CA THR A 314 -4.67 14.59 4.22
C THR A 314 -5.52 14.21 3.02
N HIS A 315 -5.18 13.11 2.34
CA HIS A 315 -5.83 12.68 1.11
C HIS A 315 -6.89 11.60 1.33
N LEU A 316 -7.05 11.07 2.54
CA LEU A 316 -8.18 10.22 2.92
C LEU A 316 -9.03 10.90 3.98
N TYR A 317 -10.26 10.42 4.11
CA TYR A 317 -11.25 10.93 5.06
C TYR A 317 -11.54 12.43 4.89
N TYR A 318 -11.28 12.99 3.70
CA TYR A 318 -11.56 14.38 3.40
C TYR A 318 -13.03 14.73 3.70
N PRO A 319 -13.33 15.87 4.36
CA PRO A 319 -12.43 16.97 4.72
C PRO A 319 -11.78 16.84 6.12
N LEU A 320 -11.89 15.69 6.79
CA LEU A 320 -11.22 15.49 8.08
C LEU A 320 -9.71 15.35 7.87
N ASN A 321 -8.93 16.20 8.55
CA ASN A 321 -7.48 16.08 8.62
C ASN A 321 -7.10 15.10 9.74
N ILE A 322 -7.09 13.81 9.43
CA ILE A 322 -6.84 12.77 10.43
C ILE A 322 -5.36 12.40 10.48
N ARG A 323 -4.82 12.34 11.69
CA ARG A 323 -3.48 11.81 11.95
C ARG A 323 -3.56 10.31 12.24
N PHE A 324 -3.01 9.49 11.34
CA PHE A 324 -2.98 8.05 11.50
C PHE A 324 -1.57 7.58 11.94
N SER A 325 -1.31 7.65 13.25
CA SER A 325 0.03 7.44 13.81
C SER A 325 0.62 6.05 13.63
N VAL A 326 -0.23 5.01 13.51
CA VAL A 326 0.24 3.63 13.28
C VAL A 326 0.85 3.48 11.88
N LEU A 327 0.42 4.29 10.92
CA LEU A 327 0.94 4.27 9.53
C LEU A 327 2.41 4.65 9.42
N ALA A 328 2.93 5.40 10.38
CA ALA A 328 4.35 5.77 10.39
C ALA A 328 5.25 4.64 10.92
N GLN A 329 4.69 3.52 11.42
CA GLN A 329 5.46 2.48 12.11
C GLN A 329 5.99 1.37 11.20
N ASP A 330 5.48 1.23 9.98
CA ASP A 330 5.92 0.27 8.96
C ASP A 330 6.52 0.91 7.69
N PRO A 331 7.43 1.91 7.82
CA PRO A 331 7.94 2.68 6.69
C PRO A 331 8.82 1.86 5.74
N TYR A 332 9.35 0.73 6.20
CA TYR A 332 10.48 0.05 5.56
C TYR A 332 10.25 -0.20 4.06
N VAL A 333 9.12 -0.81 3.69
CA VAL A 333 8.82 -1.15 2.29
C VAL A 333 8.69 0.10 1.44
N ALA A 334 7.92 1.09 1.91
CA ALA A 334 7.69 2.32 1.17
C ALA A 334 8.98 3.10 0.93
N PHE A 335 9.91 3.14 1.90
CA PHE A 335 11.19 3.83 1.74
C PHE A 335 12.17 3.06 0.85
N VAL A 336 12.28 1.74 1.01
CA VAL A 336 13.20 0.92 0.20
C VAL A 336 12.75 0.87 -1.26
N CYS A 337 11.44 0.83 -1.48
CA CYS A 337 10.85 0.73 -2.80
C CYS A 337 10.50 2.09 -3.43
N LEU A 338 10.73 3.22 -2.73
CA LEU A 338 10.52 4.57 -3.25
C LEU A 338 11.12 4.81 -4.65
N PRO A 339 12.35 4.34 -4.98
CA PRO A 339 12.88 4.48 -6.34
C PRO A 339 12.02 3.78 -7.40
N PHE A 340 11.41 2.64 -7.08
CA PHE A 340 10.50 1.94 -7.99
C PHE A 340 9.18 2.69 -8.16
N THR A 341 8.62 3.19 -7.05
CA THR A 341 7.44 4.06 -7.08
C THR A 341 7.65 5.28 -7.96
N LEU A 342 8.82 5.92 -7.89
CA LEU A 342 9.17 7.11 -8.68
C LEU A 342 9.37 6.83 -10.18
N LEU A 343 9.89 5.65 -10.53
CA LEU A 343 10.25 5.32 -11.91
C LEU A 343 9.11 4.65 -12.69
N LEU A 344 8.35 3.77 -12.04
CA LEU A 344 7.38 2.88 -12.71
C LEU A 344 6.02 2.80 -11.98
N GLY A 345 5.83 3.62 -10.94
CA GLY A 345 4.57 3.71 -10.21
C GLY A 345 4.44 2.72 -9.04
N PRO A 346 3.43 2.94 -8.18
CA PRO A 346 3.25 2.19 -6.93
C PRO A 346 2.85 0.72 -7.13
N LEU A 347 2.14 0.39 -8.22
CA LEU A 347 1.76 -0.99 -8.56
C LEU A 347 3.00 -1.85 -8.88
N PHE A 348 3.88 -1.35 -9.75
CA PHE A 348 5.15 -2.01 -10.05
C PHE A 348 5.99 -2.20 -8.78
N SER A 349 6.06 -1.14 -7.96
CA SER A 349 6.79 -1.15 -6.70
C SER A 349 6.30 -2.24 -5.74
N TYR A 350 4.97 -2.37 -5.57
CA TYR A 350 4.35 -3.44 -4.79
C TYR A 350 4.73 -4.83 -5.29
N ASN A 351 4.58 -5.09 -6.59
CA ASN A 351 4.87 -6.40 -7.18
C ASN A 351 6.35 -6.78 -7.05
N VAL A 352 7.26 -5.82 -7.24
CA VAL A 352 8.70 -6.03 -7.02
C VAL A 352 8.99 -6.33 -5.56
N ALA A 353 8.39 -5.61 -4.61
CA ALA A 353 8.55 -5.88 -3.19
C ALA A 353 8.06 -7.30 -2.82
N LEU A 354 6.92 -7.73 -3.37
CA LEU A 354 6.39 -9.08 -3.20
C LEU A 354 7.40 -10.13 -3.69
N LEU A 355 7.91 -10.01 -4.92
CA LEU A 355 8.90 -10.94 -5.46
C LEU A 355 10.20 -10.96 -4.65
N LEU A 356 10.75 -9.78 -4.34
CA LEU A 356 11.98 -9.66 -3.55
C LEU A 356 11.83 -10.30 -2.17
N SER A 357 10.64 -10.23 -1.57
CA SER A 357 10.41 -10.78 -0.24
C SER A 357 10.75 -12.28 -0.17
N PHE A 358 10.34 -13.07 -1.17
CA PHE A 358 10.60 -14.51 -1.26
C PHE A 358 12.08 -14.82 -1.46
N VAL A 359 12.74 -14.09 -2.37
CA VAL A 359 14.18 -14.24 -2.64
C VAL A 359 14.99 -13.94 -1.38
N LEU A 360 14.70 -12.81 -0.74
CA LEU A 360 15.42 -12.37 0.47
C LEU A 360 15.16 -13.30 1.65
N ALA A 361 13.94 -13.83 1.80
CA ALA A 361 13.62 -14.83 2.82
C ALA A 361 14.45 -16.11 2.61
N GLY A 362 14.52 -16.62 1.37
CA GLY A 362 15.34 -17.79 1.05
C GLY A 362 16.82 -17.58 1.34
N VAL A 363 17.37 -16.43 0.93
CA VAL A 363 18.78 -16.08 1.18
C VAL A 363 19.06 -15.90 2.68
N ALA A 364 18.18 -15.22 3.43
CA ALA A 364 18.32 -15.01 4.86
C ALA A 364 18.25 -16.33 5.65
N GLY A 365 17.27 -17.17 5.34
CA GLY A 365 17.13 -18.52 5.90
C GLY A 365 18.34 -19.40 5.58
N TYR A 366 18.83 -19.34 4.33
CA TYR A 366 20.06 -20.00 3.91
C TYR A 366 21.26 -19.56 4.75
N LEU A 367 21.47 -18.25 4.93
CA LEU A 367 22.61 -17.72 5.68
C LEU A 367 22.60 -18.19 7.14
N LEU A 368 21.44 -18.16 7.80
CA LEU A 368 21.27 -18.66 9.16
C LEU A 368 21.58 -20.17 9.23
N CYS A 369 20.96 -20.95 8.34
CA CYS A 369 21.15 -22.40 8.31
C CYS A 369 22.59 -22.79 7.97
N ARG A 370 23.24 -22.07 7.06
CA ARG A 370 24.65 -22.26 6.68
C ARG A 370 25.58 -21.99 7.86
N PHE A 371 25.27 -20.97 8.66
CA PHE A 371 26.02 -20.62 9.86
C PHE A 371 25.87 -21.65 10.98
N VAL A 372 24.66 -22.18 11.19
CA VAL A 372 24.39 -23.14 12.28
C VAL A 372 24.80 -24.57 11.90
N SER A 373 24.45 -25.03 10.70
CA SER A 373 24.71 -26.41 10.25
C SER A 373 26.14 -26.61 9.72
N GLY A 374 26.78 -25.56 9.21
CA GLY A 374 28.07 -25.64 8.55
C GLY A 374 28.04 -26.30 7.15
N ASN A 375 26.85 -26.62 6.61
CA ASN A 375 26.69 -27.36 5.35
C ASN A 375 25.86 -26.56 4.32
N VAL A 376 26.39 -26.41 3.10
CA VAL A 376 25.75 -25.66 1.99
C VAL A 376 24.46 -26.33 1.53
N ALA A 377 24.51 -27.63 1.23
CA ALA A 377 23.36 -28.41 0.76
C ALA A 377 22.21 -28.39 1.77
N ALA A 378 22.50 -28.58 3.05
CA ALA A 378 21.51 -28.50 4.11
C ALA A 378 20.90 -27.09 4.26
N ALA A 379 21.72 -26.05 4.08
CA ALA A 379 21.27 -24.67 4.16
C ALA A 379 20.34 -24.28 3.00
N ILE A 380 20.50 -24.87 1.81
CA ILE A 380 19.56 -24.70 0.68
C ILE A 380 18.16 -25.15 1.09
N ILE A 381 18.04 -26.31 1.76
CA ILE A 381 16.75 -26.81 2.23
C ILE A 381 16.14 -25.88 3.31
N GLY A 382 16.95 -25.42 4.27
CA GLY A 382 16.47 -24.49 5.30
C GLY A 382 16.00 -23.15 4.72
N GLY A 383 16.71 -22.59 3.75
CA GLY A 383 16.27 -21.37 3.07
C GLY A 383 15.04 -21.59 2.19
N LEU A 384 14.93 -22.73 1.49
CA LEU A 384 13.73 -23.11 0.74
C LEU A 384 12.50 -23.10 1.63
N ILE A 385 12.53 -23.80 2.76
CA ILE A 385 11.41 -23.87 3.71
C ILE A 385 11.01 -22.45 4.17
N PHE A 386 11.98 -21.60 4.53
CA PHE A 386 11.67 -20.24 5.00
C PHE A 386 11.13 -19.33 3.89
N ALA A 387 11.55 -19.55 2.65
CA ALA A 387 11.06 -18.79 1.51
C ALA A 387 9.59 -19.08 1.22
N ILE A 388 9.14 -20.34 1.32
CA ILE A 388 7.85 -20.77 0.76
C ILE A 388 6.95 -21.51 1.75
N TYR A 389 7.17 -21.42 3.06
CA TYR A 389 6.27 -22.09 4.02
C TYR A 389 4.80 -21.65 3.82
N PRO A 390 3.82 -22.56 3.96
CA PRO A 390 2.47 -22.34 3.46
C PRO A 390 1.78 -21.07 3.98
N ASN A 391 1.98 -20.75 5.27
CA ASN A 391 1.45 -19.52 5.88
C ASN A 391 1.93 -18.26 5.14
N ARG A 392 3.22 -18.17 4.84
CA ARG A 392 3.81 -17.04 4.11
C ARG A 392 3.24 -16.89 2.71
N VAL A 393 3.07 -18.00 1.99
CA VAL A 393 2.46 -17.97 0.65
C VAL A 393 1.00 -17.56 0.74
N GLY A 394 0.25 -18.06 1.73
CA GLY A 394 -1.12 -17.63 2.00
C GLY A 394 -1.22 -16.13 2.28
N HIS A 395 -0.30 -15.57 3.06
CA HIS A 395 -0.24 -14.13 3.32
C HIS A 395 0.16 -13.32 2.07
N ALA A 396 1.00 -13.85 1.18
CA ALA A 396 1.28 -13.23 -0.11
C ALA A 396 0.05 -13.23 -1.03
N VAL A 397 -0.71 -14.32 -1.07
CA VAL A 397 -1.98 -14.41 -1.82
C VAL A 397 -3.00 -13.41 -1.30
N ALA A 398 -3.10 -13.27 0.03
CA ALA A 398 -3.97 -12.29 0.68
C ALA A 398 -3.45 -10.83 0.59
N GLY A 399 -2.27 -10.61 0.00
CA GLY A 399 -1.69 -9.29 -0.21
C GLY A 399 -1.07 -8.62 1.02
N HIS A 400 -0.82 -9.37 2.11
CA HIS A 400 -0.21 -8.89 3.35
C HIS A 400 1.31 -8.65 3.20
N LEU A 401 1.69 -7.64 2.43
CA LEU A 401 3.09 -7.38 2.05
C LEU A 401 4.01 -7.18 3.26
N HIS A 402 3.56 -6.46 4.28
CA HIS A 402 4.30 -6.23 5.53
C HIS A 402 4.69 -7.54 6.22
N PHE A 403 3.80 -8.54 6.22
CA PHE A 403 4.02 -9.82 6.90
C PHE A 403 5.08 -10.65 6.18
N ILE A 404 4.99 -10.70 4.85
CA ILE A 404 5.99 -11.44 4.05
C ILE A 404 7.34 -10.72 3.97
N THR A 405 7.51 -9.52 4.54
CA THR A 405 8.83 -8.86 4.68
C THR A 405 9.66 -9.34 5.90
N ASN A 406 9.28 -10.47 6.50
CA ASN A 406 9.95 -11.09 7.65
C ASN A 406 11.36 -11.70 7.38
N TYR A 407 12.01 -11.45 6.24
CA TYR A 407 13.36 -11.94 5.95
C TYR A 407 14.46 -11.34 6.84
N PHE A 408 14.15 -10.30 7.62
CA PHE A 408 15.04 -9.85 8.68
C PHE A 408 15.06 -10.78 9.89
N LEU A 409 14.05 -11.62 10.09
CA LEU A 409 13.96 -12.52 11.25
C LEU A 409 15.10 -13.55 11.28
N PRO A 410 15.46 -14.26 10.19
CA PRO A 410 16.66 -15.09 10.17
C PRO A 410 17.96 -14.30 10.34
N LEU A 411 18.04 -13.10 9.76
CA LEU A 411 19.21 -12.23 9.92
C LEU A 411 19.36 -11.71 11.36
N TYR A 412 18.26 -11.48 12.06
CA TYR A 412 18.21 -11.09 13.46
C TYR A 412 18.79 -12.23 14.31
N ALA A 413 18.30 -13.46 14.14
CA ALA A 413 18.82 -14.62 14.85
C ALA A 413 20.31 -14.87 14.55
N LEU A 414 20.72 -14.74 13.27
CA LEU A 414 22.11 -14.89 12.85
C LEU A 414 23.02 -13.82 13.49
N SER A 415 22.65 -12.55 13.39
CA SER A 415 23.43 -11.43 13.94
C SER A 415 23.52 -11.49 15.47
N LEU A 416 22.44 -11.90 16.14
CA LEU A 416 22.41 -12.14 17.58
C LEU A 416 23.43 -13.20 18.00
N LEU A 417 23.41 -14.37 17.35
CA LEU A 417 24.35 -15.46 17.64
C LEU A 417 25.81 -15.04 17.41
N ILE A 418 26.07 -14.31 16.33
CA ILE A 418 27.39 -13.78 16.01
C ILE A 418 27.86 -12.79 17.07
N LEU A 419 27.01 -11.84 17.45
CA LEU A 419 27.32 -10.80 18.45
C LEU A 419 27.65 -11.44 19.80
N LEU A 420 26.82 -12.38 20.27
CA LEU A 420 27.02 -13.06 21.54
C LEU A 420 28.28 -13.93 21.56
N ARG A 421 28.67 -14.52 20.43
CA ARG A 421 29.91 -15.32 20.33
C ARG A 421 31.17 -14.45 20.22
N ARG A 422 31.07 -13.28 19.59
CA ARG A 422 32.21 -12.39 19.29
C ARG A 422 31.86 -10.93 19.55
N PRO A 423 31.69 -10.51 20.81
CA PRO A 423 31.14 -9.20 21.13
C PRO A 423 32.05 -8.05 20.71
N SER A 424 31.50 -7.13 19.90
CA SER A 424 32.20 -5.94 19.42
C SER A 424 31.22 -4.83 19.00
N ALA A 425 31.66 -3.57 19.05
CA ALA A 425 30.86 -2.41 18.65
C ALA A 425 30.27 -2.53 17.23
N ARG A 426 31.09 -3.02 16.28
CA ARG A 426 30.64 -3.16 14.89
C ARG A 426 29.50 -4.16 14.77
N LEU A 427 29.59 -5.28 15.48
CA LEU A 427 28.54 -6.30 15.48
C LEU A 427 27.29 -5.83 16.23
N ALA A 428 27.46 -5.01 17.26
CA ALA A 428 26.34 -4.37 17.95
C ALA A 428 25.59 -3.42 17.02
N ILE A 429 26.30 -2.59 16.25
CA ILE A 429 25.70 -1.71 15.23
C ILE A 429 24.96 -2.54 14.18
N TRP A 430 25.58 -3.59 13.64
CA TRP A 430 24.93 -4.47 12.67
C TRP A 430 23.66 -5.11 13.22
N HIS A 431 23.73 -5.67 14.43
CA HIS A 431 22.57 -6.26 15.08
C HIS A 431 21.48 -5.22 15.32
N GLY A 432 21.82 -4.05 15.87
CA GLY A 432 20.88 -2.96 16.11
C GLY A 432 20.19 -2.46 14.84
N ILE A 433 20.92 -2.35 13.72
CA ILE A 433 20.35 -2.02 12.41
C ILE A 433 19.36 -3.10 11.95
N ILE A 434 19.71 -4.39 12.06
CA ILE A 434 18.81 -5.48 11.69
C ILE A 434 17.57 -5.50 12.59
N THR A 435 17.74 -5.25 13.89
CA THR A 435 16.64 -5.16 14.86
C THR A 435 15.67 -4.05 14.51
N VAL A 436 16.16 -2.84 14.19
CA VAL A 436 15.25 -1.74 13.81
C VAL A 436 14.60 -2.00 12.46
N LEU A 437 15.30 -2.56 11.47
CA LEU A 437 14.70 -2.92 10.18
C LEU A 437 13.61 -4.01 10.33
N LEU A 438 13.81 -4.98 11.22
CA LEU A 438 12.78 -5.96 11.55
C LEU A 438 11.58 -5.29 12.24
N ALA A 439 11.82 -4.37 13.18
CA ALA A 439 10.76 -3.64 13.87
C ALA A 439 9.98 -2.68 12.95
N THR A 440 10.65 -1.99 12.03
CA THR A 440 10.03 -1.05 11.07
C THR A 440 9.52 -1.72 9.80
N SER A 441 9.81 -3.01 9.59
CA SER A 441 9.12 -3.79 8.56
C SER A 441 7.67 -4.03 8.94
N GLN A 442 7.43 -4.29 10.23
CA GLN A 442 6.12 -4.44 10.83
C GLN A 442 6.28 -4.57 12.37
N PRO A 443 5.74 -3.63 13.18
CA PRO A 443 5.92 -3.60 14.63
C PRO A 443 5.55 -4.88 15.39
N MET A 444 4.59 -5.69 14.91
CA MET A 444 4.27 -6.97 15.55
C MET A 444 5.46 -7.95 15.61
N HIS A 445 6.47 -7.82 14.73
CA HIS A 445 7.68 -8.63 14.80
C HIS A 445 8.46 -8.41 16.10
N ILE A 446 8.25 -7.29 16.82
CA ILE A 446 8.84 -7.08 18.15
C ILE A 446 8.33 -8.17 19.11
N GLY A 447 7.01 -8.37 19.17
CA GLY A 447 6.37 -9.34 20.07
C GLY A 447 6.51 -10.78 19.62
N TYR A 448 6.36 -11.02 18.32
CA TYR A 448 6.28 -12.38 17.79
C TYR A 448 7.59 -12.92 17.22
N GLY A 449 8.58 -12.06 16.97
CA GLY A 449 9.89 -12.44 16.43
C GLY A 449 11.04 -12.13 17.39
N ILE A 450 11.29 -10.83 17.62
CA ILE A 450 12.44 -10.34 18.39
C ILE A 450 12.43 -10.90 19.80
N ILE A 451 11.33 -10.75 20.56
CA ILE A 451 11.25 -11.20 21.95
C ILE A 451 11.46 -12.73 22.08
N PRO A 452 10.73 -13.61 21.37
CA PRO A 452 10.92 -15.05 21.49
C PRO A 452 12.32 -15.51 21.08
N VAL A 453 12.87 -14.97 19.99
CA VAL A 453 14.23 -15.31 19.54
C VAL A 453 15.28 -14.82 20.54
N LEU A 454 15.13 -13.61 21.09
CA LEU A 454 16.03 -13.07 22.09
C LEU A 454 16.03 -13.92 23.37
N LEU A 455 14.85 -14.27 23.88
CA LEU A 455 14.68 -15.05 25.11
C LEU A 455 15.21 -16.47 24.94
N VAL A 456 14.79 -17.18 23.89
CA VAL A 456 15.14 -18.58 23.70
C VAL A 456 16.56 -18.69 23.15
N VAL A 457 16.85 -18.10 21.99
CA VAL A 457 18.14 -18.26 21.31
C VAL A 457 19.25 -17.45 21.99
N GLY A 458 18.98 -16.18 22.27
CA GLY A 458 19.92 -15.29 22.97
C GLY A 458 20.18 -15.74 24.41
N GLY A 459 19.12 -15.93 25.18
CA GLY A 459 19.19 -16.40 26.57
C GLY A 459 19.84 -17.78 26.69
N GLY A 460 19.47 -18.74 25.82
CA GLY A 460 20.11 -20.06 25.84
C GLY A 460 21.58 -20.05 25.42
N GLN A 461 22.00 -19.15 24.53
CA GLN A 461 23.41 -18.96 24.18
C GLN A 461 24.20 -18.36 25.34
N LEU A 462 23.65 -17.37 26.05
CA LEU A 462 24.24 -16.81 27.27
C LEU A 462 24.31 -17.85 28.39
N GLY A 463 23.26 -18.65 28.58
CA GLY A 463 23.23 -19.74 29.56
C GLY A 463 24.30 -20.80 29.27
N ARG A 464 24.52 -21.16 28.00
CA ARG A 464 25.63 -22.05 27.59
C ARG A 464 27.00 -21.45 27.91
N GLN A 465 27.19 -20.15 27.65
CA GLN A 465 28.44 -19.47 27.99
C GLN A 465 28.66 -19.45 29.50
N LEU A 466 27.63 -19.14 30.29
CA LEU A 466 27.69 -19.15 31.75
C LEU A 466 28.05 -20.53 32.31
N TRP A 467 27.41 -21.57 31.78
CA TRP A 467 27.71 -22.96 32.13
C TRP A 467 29.17 -23.30 31.81
N SER A 468 29.64 -22.97 30.61
CA SER A 468 31.05 -23.19 30.20
C SER A 468 32.04 -22.38 31.03
N ALA A 469 31.62 -21.21 31.52
CA ALA A 469 32.41 -20.33 32.37
C ALA A 469 32.40 -20.75 33.86
N ARG A 470 31.74 -21.86 34.21
CA ARG A 470 31.51 -22.33 35.60
C ARG A 470 30.84 -21.24 36.48
N GLY A 471 29.85 -20.55 35.94
CA GLY A 471 29.08 -19.53 36.69
C GLY A 471 29.76 -18.17 36.82
N ARG A 472 30.89 -17.91 36.13
CA ARG A 472 31.58 -16.62 36.18
C ARG A 472 30.87 -15.56 35.33
N TRP A 473 29.84 -14.92 35.90
CA TRP A 473 29.01 -13.88 35.27
C TRP A 473 29.80 -12.69 34.67
N GLN A 474 30.99 -12.40 35.21
CA GLN A 474 31.89 -11.36 34.69
C GLN A 474 32.22 -11.54 33.20
N GLN A 475 32.23 -12.78 32.70
CA GLN A 475 32.49 -13.07 31.28
C GLN A 475 31.31 -12.69 30.36
N LEU A 476 30.11 -12.51 30.93
CA LEU A 476 28.92 -12.10 30.19
C LEU A 476 28.73 -10.59 30.11
N GLY A 477 29.46 -9.80 30.91
CA GLY A 477 29.30 -8.34 30.93
C GLY A 477 29.53 -7.71 29.55
N LYS A 478 30.53 -8.18 28.80
CA LYS A 478 30.83 -7.69 27.45
C LYS A 478 29.73 -8.04 26.42
N PRO A 479 29.29 -9.30 26.23
CA PRO A 479 28.21 -9.60 25.30
C PRO A 479 26.88 -8.94 25.69
N ILE A 480 26.53 -8.91 26.99
CA ILE A 480 25.32 -8.23 27.46
C ILE A 480 25.40 -6.72 27.20
N GLY A 481 26.52 -6.08 27.52
CA GLY A 481 26.70 -4.64 27.29
C GLY A 481 26.59 -4.25 25.81
N TRP A 482 27.15 -5.04 24.90
CA TRP A 482 27.00 -4.79 23.46
C TRP A 482 25.61 -5.11 22.92
N LEU A 483 24.94 -6.12 23.47
CA LEU A 483 23.54 -6.41 23.14
C LEU A 483 22.62 -5.28 23.60
N LEU A 484 22.84 -4.74 24.82
CA LEU A 484 22.11 -3.57 25.32
C LEU A 484 22.36 -2.36 24.41
N ALA A 485 23.62 -2.07 24.08
CA ALA A 485 23.97 -0.99 23.16
C ALA A 485 23.30 -1.14 21.77
N ALA A 486 23.21 -2.37 21.25
CA ALA A 486 22.52 -2.65 19.98
C ALA A 486 21.02 -2.36 20.06
N ASN A 487 20.36 -2.78 21.15
CA ASN A 487 18.92 -2.54 21.34
C ASN A 487 18.61 -1.06 21.63
N LEU A 488 19.48 -0.35 22.36
CA LEU A 488 19.38 1.10 22.55
C LEU A 488 19.53 1.86 21.23
N LEU A 489 20.47 1.44 20.37
CA LEU A 489 20.59 2.00 19.02
C LEU A 489 19.32 1.74 18.19
N ALA A 490 18.79 0.52 18.22
CA ALA A 490 17.55 0.18 17.51
C ALA A 490 16.37 1.02 18.00
N LEU A 491 16.23 1.18 19.33
CA LEU A 491 15.21 2.00 19.95
C LEU A 491 15.35 3.48 19.55
N PHE A 492 16.57 4.01 19.57
CA PHE A 492 16.84 5.39 19.15
C PHE A 492 16.43 5.65 17.69
N ILE A 493 16.70 4.70 16.78
CA ILE A 493 16.31 4.82 15.37
C ILE A 493 14.80 4.59 15.17
N PHE A 494 14.18 3.71 15.96
CA PHE A 494 12.74 3.44 15.90
C PHE A 494 11.91 4.60 16.46
N LEU A 495 12.43 5.34 17.44
CA LEU A 495 11.68 6.33 18.20
C LEU A 495 10.94 7.37 17.33
N PRO A 496 11.54 7.97 16.27
CA PRO A 496 10.82 8.90 15.41
C PRO A 496 9.59 8.29 14.72
N PHE A 497 9.64 7.00 14.38
CA PHE A 497 8.53 6.27 13.76
C PHE A 497 7.45 5.87 14.78
N GLY A 498 7.85 5.56 16.01
CA GLY A 498 6.94 5.23 17.10
C GLY A 498 6.39 6.42 17.89
N TRP A 499 6.97 7.62 17.73
CA TRP A 499 6.72 8.78 18.60
C TRP A 499 5.26 9.20 18.63
N SER A 500 4.65 9.34 17.45
CA SER A 500 3.25 9.76 17.33
C SER A 500 2.30 8.75 17.96
N THR A 501 2.62 7.46 17.85
CA THR A 501 1.85 6.41 18.51
C THR A 501 2.01 6.48 20.02
N LEU A 502 3.23 6.69 20.54
CA LEU A 502 3.45 6.85 21.98
C LEU A 502 2.65 8.01 22.57
N GLN A 503 2.55 9.13 21.86
CA GLN A 503 1.71 10.27 22.25
C GLN A 503 0.23 9.87 22.33
N GLN A 504 -0.31 9.20 21.30
CA GLN A 504 -1.71 8.76 21.28
C GLN A 504 -2.00 7.69 22.35
N VAL A 505 -1.06 6.79 22.66
CA VAL A 505 -1.20 5.82 23.78
C VAL A 505 -1.38 6.58 25.10
N GLN A 506 -0.54 7.58 25.38
CA GLN A 506 -0.63 8.35 26.62
C GLN A 506 -1.94 9.12 26.76
N GLN A 507 -2.53 9.52 25.63
CA GLN A 507 -3.81 10.24 25.57
C GLN A 507 -5.03 9.31 25.61
N GLY A 508 -4.83 7.98 25.63
CA GLY A 508 -5.93 6.99 25.58
C GLY A 508 -6.62 6.91 24.22
N GLU A 509 -6.08 7.54 23.18
CA GLU A 509 -6.69 7.68 21.85
C GLU A 509 -6.60 6.40 21.01
N LEU A 510 -5.88 5.37 21.49
CA LEU A 510 -5.69 4.08 20.83
C LEU A 510 -6.59 2.97 21.38
N GLY A 511 -7.69 3.31 22.06
CA GLY A 511 -8.69 2.34 22.51
C GLY A 511 -9.21 1.44 21.38
N TYR A 512 -9.29 1.96 20.16
CA TYR A 512 -9.66 1.21 18.94
C TYR A 512 -8.66 0.11 18.54
N LEU A 513 -7.46 0.07 19.14
CA LEU A 513 -6.47 -0.99 18.93
C LEU A 513 -6.69 -2.21 19.84
N GLN A 514 -7.61 -2.15 20.82
CA GLN A 514 -7.87 -3.27 21.73
C GLN A 514 -8.37 -4.50 20.98
N ALA A 515 -7.88 -5.67 21.41
CA ALA A 515 -8.07 -6.93 20.72
C ALA A 515 -9.51 -7.47 20.87
N HIS A 516 -10.33 -7.20 19.86
CA HIS A 516 -11.52 -7.97 19.56
C HIS A 516 -11.08 -9.14 18.64
N GLU A 517 -11.57 -10.35 18.84
CA GLU A 517 -11.31 -11.55 17.98
C GLU A 517 -10.01 -12.38 18.18
N LEU A 518 -9.39 -12.37 19.37
CA LEU A 518 -8.19 -13.20 19.65
C LEU A 518 -8.34 -14.69 19.26
N VAL A 519 -9.49 -15.28 19.55
CA VAL A 519 -9.77 -16.70 19.27
C VAL A 519 -9.88 -16.97 17.77
N ASN A 520 -10.55 -16.09 17.02
CA ASN A 520 -10.72 -16.26 15.57
C ASN A 520 -9.37 -16.23 14.85
N ARG A 521 -8.43 -15.39 15.30
CA ARG A 521 -7.08 -15.23 14.72
C ARG A 521 -6.01 -16.15 15.32
N SER A 522 -6.44 -17.21 16.00
CA SER A 522 -5.57 -18.28 16.52
C SER A 522 -5.36 -19.38 15.49
N THR A 523 -4.21 -20.07 15.51
CA THR A 523 -3.97 -21.24 14.67
C THR A 523 -4.88 -22.40 15.11
N ASP A 524 -5.48 -23.09 14.15
CA ASP A 524 -6.16 -24.37 14.42
C ASP A 524 -5.13 -25.50 14.53
N LEU A 525 -5.28 -26.41 15.49
CA LEU A 525 -4.35 -27.52 15.68
C LEU A 525 -4.19 -28.39 14.42
N LEU A 526 -5.27 -28.60 13.66
CA LEU A 526 -5.23 -29.39 12.44
C LEU A 526 -4.49 -28.68 11.30
N ALA A 527 -4.37 -27.35 11.34
CA ALA A 527 -3.70 -26.57 10.32
C ALA A 527 -2.20 -26.91 10.19
N PHE A 528 -1.58 -27.47 11.24
CA PHE A 528 -0.18 -27.93 11.17
C PHE A 528 0.01 -29.20 10.33
N ILE A 529 -1.05 -30.00 10.14
CA ILE A 529 -0.99 -31.31 9.48
C ILE A 529 -1.66 -31.29 8.11
N LEU A 530 -2.60 -30.36 7.89
CA LEU A 530 -3.39 -30.31 6.67
C LEU A 530 -2.79 -29.34 5.64
N PRO A 531 -2.43 -29.82 4.43
CA PRO A 531 -1.96 -28.96 3.35
C PRO A 531 -3.05 -28.02 2.82
N SER A 532 -2.65 -27.07 1.96
CA SER A 532 -3.58 -26.16 1.28
C SER A 532 -4.65 -26.94 0.49
N PRO A 533 -5.91 -26.47 0.48
CA PRO A 533 -6.95 -27.08 -0.34
C PRO A 533 -6.80 -26.74 -1.83
N PHE A 534 -6.00 -25.72 -2.16
CA PHE A 534 -5.64 -25.32 -3.53
C PHE A 534 -4.38 -26.01 -4.03
N GLN A 535 -3.86 -26.98 -3.28
CA GLN A 535 -2.67 -27.73 -3.69
C GLN A 535 -2.99 -28.50 -4.98
N PRO A 536 -2.20 -28.34 -6.07
CA PRO A 536 -2.56 -28.87 -7.38
C PRO A 536 -2.62 -30.40 -7.51
N PHE A 537 -2.00 -31.15 -6.60
CA PHE A 537 -1.81 -32.60 -6.69
C PHE A 537 -2.76 -33.42 -5.81
N LEU A 538 -3.29 -32.88 -4.70
CA LEU A 538 -4.22 -33.59 -3.82
C LEU A 538 -5.51 -34.03 -4.54
N PRO A 539 -6.13 -33.21 -5.42
CA PRO A 539 -7.26 -33.65 -6.21
C PRO A 539 -6.90 -34.82 -7.14
N LEU A 540 -5.68 -34.84 -7.70
CA LEU A 540 -5.21 -35.93 -8.57
C LEU A 540 -5.09 -37.27 -7.82
N LEU A 541 -4.90 -37.23 -6.50
CA LEU A 541 -4.82 -38.39 -5.63
C LEU A 541 -6.17 -38.81 -5.04
N GLY A 542 -7.27 -38.14 -5.41
CA GLY A 542 -8.61 -38.45 -4.88
C GLY A 542 -8.78 -38.13 -3.39
N LEU A 543 -7.96 -37.22 -2.85
CA LEU A 543 -8.00 -36.76 -1.46
C LEU A 543 -8.62 -35.35 -1.39
N PRO A 544 -9.94 -35.18 -1.63
CA PRO A 544 -10.54 -33.86 -1.54
C PRO A 544 -10.43 -33.34 -0.09
N PRO A 545 -10.09 -32.06 0.12
CA PRO A 545 -9.95 -31.49 1.45
C PRO A 545 -11.33 -31.30 2.11
N THR A 546 -11.92 -32.37 2.65
CA THR A 546 -13.22 -32.37 3.35
C THR A 546 -13.25 -31.48 4.61
N TYR A 547 -12.09 -30.94 5.00
CA TYR A 547 -11.92 -30.02 6.12
C TYR A 547 -12.32 -28.56 5.79
N PHE A 548 -11.99 -28.05 4.60
CA PHE A 548 -12.23 -26.63 4.26
C PHE A 548 -13.71 -26.33 3.97
N GLY A 549 -14.49 -27.33 3.53
CA GLY A 549 -15.95 -27.20 3.40
C GLY A 549 -16.71 -27.10 4.73
N ARG A 550 -16.03 -27.24 5.88
CA ARG A 550 -16.61 -27.16 7.23
C ARG A 550 -16.24 -25.88 7.99
N LEU A 551 -15.37 -25.04 7.43
CA LEU A 551 -15.09 -23.73 8.01
C LEU A 551 -16.22 -22.77 7.60
N PRO A 552 -17.00 -22.22 8.54
CA PRO A 552 -18.07 -21.30 8.20
C PRO A 552 -17.50 -20.06 7.51
N GLN A 553 -18.00 -19.72 6.33
CA GLN A 553 -17.85 -18.40 5.69
C GLN A 553 -16.39 -17.94 5.44
N ILE A 554 -15.46 -18.84 5.11
CA ILE A 554 -14.18 -18.43 4.54
C ILE A 554 -14.43 -18.12 3.06
N GLU A 555 -14.39 -16.85 2.68
CA GLU A 555 -14.31 -16.47 1.27
C GLU A 555 -12.92 -16.88 0.80
N ILE A 556 -12.86 -17.92 -0.01
CA ILE A 556 -11.61 -18.49 -0.50
C ILE A 556 -11.45 -18.03 -1.96
N PRO A 557 -10.28 -17.48 -2.40
CA PRO A 557 -8.93 -17.52 -1.81
C PRO A 557 -8.57 -16.41 -0.80
N ARG A 558 -9.51 -15.51 -0.47
CA ARG A 558 -9.28 -14.27 0.31
C ARG A 558 -8.64 -14.51 1.67
N ASP A 559 -9.06 -15.54 2.39
CA ASP A 559 -8.62 -15.78 3.77
C ASP A 559 -7.50 -16.82 3.90
N LEU A 560 -6.73 -17.13 2.85
CA LEU A 560 -5.67 -18.15 2.92
C LEU A 560 -4.50 -17.80 3.87
N GLY A 561 -4.33 -16.54 4.28
CA GLY A 561 -3.21 -16.13 5.14
C GLY A 561 -3.27 -16.73 6.55
N GLU A 562 -4.38 -16.55 7.25
CA GLU A 562 -4.49 -16.88 8.67
C GLU A 562 -4.77 -18.38 9.00
N PRO A 563 -5.36 -19.23 8.14
CA PRO A 563 -5.62 -20.64 8.43
C PRO A 563 -4.55 -21.60 7.89
N LEU A 564 -3.64 -21.17 7.01
CA LEU A 564 -2.59 -22.05 6.48
C LEU A 564 -1.39 -22.07 7.42
N HIS A 565 -1.12 -23.23 8.03
CA HIS A 565 0.02 -23.44 8.94
C HIS A 565 0.75 -24.77 8.70
N TYR A 566 0.53 -25.38 7.53
CA TYR A 566 1.00 -26.74 7.24
C TYR A 566 2.52 -26.87 7.37
N LEU A 567 2.98 -27.85 8.15
CA LEU A 567 4.40 -28.04 8.45
C LEU A 567 5.15 -28.89 7.42
N GLY A 568 4.46 -29.67 6.58
CA GLY A 568 5.10 -30.64 5.68
C GLY A 568 5.47 -31.95 6.36
N VAL A 569 5.09 -33.07 5.75
CA VAL A 569 5.48 -34.40 6.25
C VAL A 569 6.99 -34.59 6.16
N THR A 570 7.61 -34.17 5.04
CA THR A 570 9.06 -34.28 4.86
C THR A 570 9.82 -33.51 5.93
N VAL A 571 9.35 -32.30 6.27
CA VAL A 571 9.97 -31.46 7.30
C VAL A 571 9.78 -32.07 8.69
N ILE A 572 8.59 -32.55 9.05
CA ILE A 572 8.33 -33.22 10.33
C ILE A 572 9.26 -34.43 10.53
N VAL A 573 9.43 -35.26 9.50
CA VAL A 573 10.32 -36.43 9.55
C VAL A 573 11.77 -36.01 9.78
N LEU A 574 12.27 -35.01 9.03
CA LEU A 574 13.63 -34.49 9.20
C LEU A 574 13.85 -33.85 10.57
N VAL A 575 12.84 -33.15 11.10
CA VAL A 575 12.84 -32.57 12.45
C VAL A 575 12.90 -33.65 13.52
N GLY A 576 12.10 -34.71 13.39
CA GLY A 576 12.12 -35.86 14.30
C GLY A 576 13.47 -36.58 14.30
N LEU A 577 14.03 -36.85 13.12
CA LEU A 577 15.36 -37.44 12.96
C LEU A 577 16.45 -36.57 13.60
N ALA A 578 16.40 -35.26 13.38
CA ALA A 578 17.34 -34.32 13.98
C ALA A 578 17.19 -34.23 15.51
N GLY A 579 15.96 -34.28 16.01
CA GLY A 579 15.63 -34.35 17.44
C GLY A 579 16.25 -35.58 18.11
N TRP A 580 16.11 -36.75 17.48
CA TRP A 580 16.66 -38.01 17.96
C TRP A 580 18.20 -38.04 17.90
N GLN A 581 18.78 -37.70 16.75
CA GLN A 581 20.19 -37.95 16.47
C GLN A 581 21.09 -36.78 16.87
N CYS A 582 20.55 -35.57 16.92
CA CYS A 582 21.30 -34.33 17.09
C CYS A 582 20.76 -33.45 18.24
N TRP A 583 20.08 -34.03 19.24
CA TRP A 583 19.40 -33.31 20.33
C TRP A 583 20.15 -32.08 20.88
N GLN A 584 21.43 -32.24 21.23
CA GLN A 584 22.22 -31.14 21.80
C GLN A 584 22.40 -29.93 20.86
N LYS A 585 22.41 -30.20 19.55
CA LYS A 585 22.51 -29.17 18.51
C LYS A 585 21.15 -28.49 18.25
N VAL A 586 20.05 -29.24 18.36
CA VAL A 586 18.71 -28.78 17.96
C VAL A 586 17.81 -28.30 19.10
N ARG A 587 18.05 -28.72 20.35
CA ARG A 587 17.13 -28.50 21.49
C ARG A 587 16.65 -27.06 21.66
N LEU A 588 17.54 -26.08 21.44
CA LEU A 588 17.23 -24.66 21.56
C LEU A 588 16.20 -24.21 20.52
N TRP A 589 16.40 -24.66 19.28
CA TRP A 589 15.56 -24.34 18.13
C TRP A 589 14.24 -25.11 18.17
N LEU A 590 14.25 -26.34 18.71
CA LEU A 590 13.03 -27.09 19.01
C LEU A 590 12.20 -26.40 20.10
N VAL A 591 12.81 -25.90 21.17
CA VAL A 591 12.09 -25.12 22.19
C VAL A 591 11.48 -23.85 21.58
N LEU A 592 12.21 -23.15 20.71
CA LEU A 592 11.66 -22.00 20.00
C LEU A 592 10.48 -22.41 19.09
N ALA A 593 10.66 -23.46 18.28
CA ALA A 593 9.64 -23.94 17.36
C ALA A 593 8.37 -24.38 18.11
N VAL A 594 8.50 -25.31 19.05
CA VAL A 594 7.38 -25.86 19.82
C VAL A 594 6.74 -24.76 20.70
N GLY A 595 7.54 -23.92 21.34
CA GLY A 595 7.02 -22.83 22.18
C GLY A 595 6.19 -21.82 21.39
N CYS A 596 6.70 -21.36 20.25
CA CYS A 596 5.96 -20.44 19.38
C CYS A 596 4.75 -21.11 18.72
N GLY A 597 4.84 -22.39 18.31
CA GLY A 597 3.71 -23.14 17.79
C GLY A 597 2.59 -23.36 18.82
N LEU A 598 2.95 -23.63 20.09
CA LEU A 598 1.96 -23.71 21.18
C LEU A 598 1.30 -22.36 21.48
N LEU A 599 2.05 -21.26 21.41
CA LEU A 599 1.51 -19.92 21.58
C LEU A 599 0.67 -19.47 20.38
N SER A 600 0.96 -19.96 19.18
CA SER A 600 0.19 -19.60 17.97
C SER A 600 -1.23 -20.17 17.97
N LEU A 601 -1.46 -21.29 18.68
CA LEU A 601 -2.78 -21.85 18.96
C LEU A 601 -3.69 -20.90 19.77
N GLY A 602 -3.14 -19.80 20.30
CA GLY A 602 -3.91 -18.76 20.97
C GLY A 602 -4.38 -19.12 22.38
N PRO A 603 -5.30 -18.34 22.96
CA PRO A 603 -5.71 -18.50 24.36
C PRO A 603 -6.57 -19.74 24.61
N TRP A 604 -7.29 -20.20 23.58
CA TRP A 604 -8.19 -21.36 23.63
C TRP A 604 -7.88 -22.28 22.46
N LEU A 605 -7.82 -23.59 22.72
CA LEU A 605 -7.50 -24.57 21.71
C LEU A 605 -8.61 -24.64 20.64
N LYS A 606 -8.24 -24.50 19.37
CA LYS A 606 -9.13 -24.77 18.23
C LYS A 606 -8.77 -26.08 17.57
N ILE A 607 -9.78 -26.94 17.40
CA ILE A 607 -9.65 -28.18 16.63
C ILE A 607 -10.79 -28.21 15.63
N GLY A 608 -10.42 -28.19 14.37
CA GLY A 608 -11.38 -28.33 13.30
C GLY A 608 -12.35 -27.16 13.16
N GLY A 609 -11.92 -25.94 13.49
CA GLY A 609 -12.74 -24.73 13.58
C GLY A 609 -13.53 -24.60 14.88
N GLN A 610 -13.59 -25.65 15.71
CA GLN A 610 -14.33 -25.67 16.96
C GLN A 610 -13.43 -25.29 18.14
N VAL A 611 -13.89 -24.33 18.95
CA VAL A 611 -13.20 -23.92 20.18
C VAL A 611 -13.43 -24.97 21.26
N GLN A 612 -12.34 -25.50 21.81
CA GLN A 612 -12.37 -26.46 22.90
C GLN A 612 -12.22 -25.72 24.24
N PRO A 613 -12.81 -26.22 25.34
CA PRO A 613 -12.72 -25.62 26.67
C PRO A 613 -11.35 -25.90 27.34
N VAL A 614 -10.27 -25.72 26.59
CA VAL A 614 -8.89 -25.93 27.04
C VAL A 614 -8.14 -24.61 26.92
N SER A 615 -7.82 -24.01 28.06
CA SER A 615 -7.01 -22.79 28.12
C SER A 615 -5.55 -23.12 27.82
N LEU A 616 -4.94 -22.33 26.94
CA LEU A 616 -3.55 -22.47 26.50
C LEU A 616 -2.66 -21.34 27.04
N PRO A 617 -1.32 -21.48 27.00
CA PRO A 617 -0.39 -20.50 27.60
C PRO A 617 -0.56 -19.07 27.10
N TYR A 618 -1.03 -18.86 25.86
CA TYR A 618 -1.24 -17.52 25.32
C TYR A 618 -2.29 -16.71 26.08
N ALA A 619 -3.23 -17.36 26.79
CA ALA A 619 -4.22 -16.67 27.64
C ALA A 619 -3.58 -15.85 28.78
N TRP A 620 -2.35 -16.19 29.18
CA TRP A 620 -1.57 -15.45 30.14
C TRP A 620 -0.69 -14.40 29.46
N VAL A 621 -0.11 -14.76 28.30
CA VAL A 621 0.73 -13.85 27.51
C VAL A 621 -0.05 -12.64 27.05
N SER A 622 -1.30 -12.82 26.58
CA SER A 622 -2.15 -11.73 26.10
C SER A 622 -2.52 -10.69 27.16
N LYS A 623 -2.30 -10.99 28.46
CA LYS A 623 -2.52 -10.04 29.57
C LYS A 623 -1.31 -9.15 29.85
N LEU A 624 -0.15 -9.44 29.25
CA LEU A 624 1.05 -8.61 29.43
C LEU A 624 0.87 -7.26 28.68
N PRO A 625 1.31 -6.12 29.24
CA PRO A 625 1.06 -4.79 28.65
C PRO A 625 1.45 -4.66 27.17
N PHE A 626 2.51 -5.35 26.74
CA PHE A 626 2.97 -5.35 25.36
C PHE A 626 2.14 -6.25 24.43
N PHE A 627 1.61 -7.36 24.94
CA PHE A 627 0.81 -8.32 24.18
C PHE A 627 -0.69 -8.05 24.27
N ALA A 628 -1.13 -7.13 25.14
CA ALA A 628 -2.52 -6.70 25.27
C ALA A 628 -3.07 -6.03 24.01
N TRP A 629 -2.20 -5.49 23.16
CA TRP A 629 -2.56 -4.94 21.84
C TRP A 629 -2.50 -5.99 20.72
N SER A 630 -2.11 -7.20 21.05
CA SER A 630 -1.87 -8.26 20.08
C SER A 630 -3.14 -9.05 19.81
N ARG A 631 -3.61 -9.04 18.55
CA ARG A 631 -4.87 -9.68 18.15
C ARG A 631 -4.74 -11.03 17.45
N THR A 632 -3.56 -11.33 16.90
CA THR A 632 -3.37 -12.44 15.94
C THR A 632 -2.30 -13.43 16.42
N PRO A 633 -2.57 -14.24 17.46
CA PRO A 633 -1.61 -15.23 17.97
C PRO A 633 -1.06 -16.15 16.89
N GLY A 634 -1.86 -16.50 15.87
CA GLY A 634 -1.45 -17.38 14.78
C GLY A 634 -0.15 -16.94 14.06
N ARG A 635 0.16 -15.65 14.07
CA ARG A 635 1.38 -15.08 13.46
C ARG A 635 2.69 -15.48 14.16
N LEU A 636 2.65 -16.10 15.33
CA LEU A 636 3.83 -16.74 15.94
C LEU A 636 4.37 -17.93 15.13
N ASP A 637 3.59 -18.40 14.14
CA ASP A 637 3.99 -19.38 13.13
C ASP A 637 5.29 -19.02 12.41
N GLU A 638 5.54 -17.73 12.14
CA GLU A 638 6.77 -17.29 11.46
C GLU A 638 8.03 -17.67 12.24
N THR A 639 7.98 -17.45 13.56
CA THR A 639 9.08 -17.75 14.48
C THR A 639 9.16 -19.23 14.81
N MET A 640 8.02 -19.94 14.78
CA MET A 640 8.03 -21.39 14.80
C MET A 640 8.82 -21.92 13.58
N ASN A 641 8.49 -21.45 12.38
CA ASN A 641 9.17 -21.84 11.14
C ASN A 641 10.65 -21.48 11.14
N LEU A 642 11.05 -20.34 11.74
CA LEU A 642 12.46 -20.01 11.98
C LEU A 642 13.19 -21.09 12.79
N GLY A 643 12.55 -21.66 13.81
CA GLY A 643 13.08 -22.79 14.55
C GLY A 643 13.19 -24.04 13.67
N LEU A 644 12.12 -24.37 12.95
CA LEU A 644 12.03 -25.55 12.09
C LEU A 644 13.08 -25.56 10.97
N ILE A 645 13.38 -24.43 10.33
CA ILE A 645 14.36 -24.40 9.23
C ILE A 645 15.75 -24.80 9.72
N VAL A 646 16.12 -24.39 10.94
CA VAL A 646 17.45 -24.69 11.51
C VAL A 646 17.53 -26.16 11.91
N VAL A 647 16.48 -26.68 12.56
CA VAL A 647 16.41 -28.10 12.96
C VAL A 647 16.45 -28.99 11.72
N THR A 648 15.67 -28.64 10.69
CA THR A 648 15.62 -29.37 9.42
C THR A 648 16.96 -29.35 8.71
N ALA A 649 17.64 -28.20 8.63
CA ALA A 649 18.98 -28.12 8.05
C ALA A 649 19.99 -28.99 8.82
N ILE A 650 19.91 -29.05 10.15
CA ILE A 650 20.76 -29.97 10.93
C ILE A 650 20.44 -31.44 10.59
N GLY A 651 19.15 -31.78 10.44
CA GLY A 651 18.70 -33.12 10.03
C GLY A 651 19.21 -33.53 8.65
N VAL A 652 19.09 -32.66 7.65
CA VAL A 652 19.64 -32.88 6.31
C VAL A 652 21.17 -33.01 6.37
N GLY A 653 21.84 -32.15 7.15
CA GLY A 653 23.28 -32.23 7.35
C GLY A 653 23.73 -33.57 7.93
N TRP A 654 22.98 -34.12 8.90
CA TRP A 654 23.22 -35.45 9.46
C TRP A 654 22.98 -36.55 8.43
N LEU A 655 21.90 -36.48 7.64
CA LEU A 655 21.59 -37.47 6.60
C LEU A 655 22.70 -37.53 5.54
N LEU A 656 23.18 -36.39 5.07
CA LEU A 656 24.29 -36.33 4.11
C LEU A 656 25.60 -36.89 4.71
N GLN A 657 25.87 -36.63 5.99
CA GLN A 657 27.01 -37.22 6.70
C GLN A 657 26.88 -38.74 6.84
N LEU A 658 25.66 -39.27 7.02
CA LEU A 658 25.43 -40.71 7.07
C LEU A 658 25.71 -41.34 5.70
N LEU A 659 25.21 -40.73 4.62
CA LEU A 659 25.42 -41.22 3.25
C LEU A 659 26.90 -41.25 2.85
N SER A 660 27.72 -40.29 3.29
CA SER A 660 29.16 -40.34 3.01
C SER A 660 29.91 -41.44 3.73
N ARG A 661 29.39 -42.02 4.82
CA ARG A 661 30.04 -43.16 5.50
C ARG A 661 29.99 -44.44 4.68
N TYR A 662 28.98 -44.59 3.83
CA TYR A 662 28.79 -45.76 2.97
C TYR A 662 29.52 -45.65 1.62
N LEU A 663 30.04 -44.47 1.26
CA LEU A 663 30.74 -44.23 0.00
C LEU A 663 32.24 -44.05 0.23
N SER A 664 33.06 -44.86 -0.46
CA SER A 664 34.53 -44.74 -0.42
C SER A 664 34.99 -43.32 -0.78
N GLN A 665 35.94 -42.76 0.00
CA GLN A 665 36.49 -41.41 -0.18
C GLN A 665 37.17 -41.19 -1.55
N SER A 666 37.52 -42.27 -2.25
CA SER A 666 38.12 -42.24 -3.59
C SER A 666 37.16 -41.72 -4.68
N LYS A 667 35.82 -41.78 -4.46
CA LYS A 667 34.80 -41.39 -5.46
C LYS A 667 34.13 -40.05 -5.14
N ARG A 668 34.92 -38.97 -4.98
CA ARG A 668 34.41 -37.63 -4.65
C ARG A 668 33.32 -37.13 -5.60
N ILE A 669 33.44 -37.34 -6.91
CA ILE A 669 32.44 -36.89 -7.90
C ILE A 669 31.10 -37.60 -7.68
N THR A 670 31.11 -38.92 -7.41
CA THR A 670 29.91 -39.71 -7.11
C THR A 670 29.24 -39.25 -5.82
N GLN A 671 30.02 -38.89 -4.79
CA GLN A 671 29.49 -38.34 -3.54
C GLN A 671 28.77 -37.00 -3.74
N TYR A 672 29.36 -36.06 -4.47
CA TYR A 672 28.71 -34.76 -4.75
C TYR A 672 27.45 -34.92 -5.62
N SER A 673 27.47 -35.84 -6.58
CA SER A 673 26.31 -36.14 -7.43
C SER A 673 25.16 -36.74 -6.61
N LEU A 674 25.46 -37.65 -5.68
CA LEU A 674 24.45 -38.20 -4.77
C LEU A 674 23.89 -37.14 -3.83
N TYR A 675 24.74 -36.27 -3.27
CA TYR A 675 24.27 -35.16 -2.43
C TYR A 675 23.35 -34.23 -3.20
N ALA A 676 23.72 -33.86 -4.44
CA ALA A 676 22.89 -33.04 -5.30
C ALA A 676 21.55 -33.72 -5.58
N LEU A 677 21.54 -35.03 -5.86
CA LEU A 677 20.32 -35.81 -6.08
C LEU A 677 19.43 -35.85 -4.84
N VAL A 678 19.98 -36.13 -3.66
CA VAL A 678 19.21 -36.19 -2.40
C VAL A 678 18.65 -34.82 -2.04
N VAL A 679 19.45 -33.76 -2.18
CA VAL A 679 19.01 -32.39 -1.90
C VAL A 679 17.96 -31.95 -2.91
N ALA A 680 18.14 -32.25 -4.20
CA ALA A 680 17.15 -31.95 -5.23
C ALA A 680 15.84 -32.73 -5.00
N GLY A 681 15.92 -34.00 -4.60
CA GLY A 681 14.77 -34.82 -4.23
C GLY A 681 14.01 -34.25 -3.03
N LEU A 682 14.72 -33.93 -1.94
CA LEU A 682 14.13 -33.30 -0.75
C LEU A 682 13.53 -31.92 -1.07
N ALA A 683 14.25 -31.09 -1.84
CA ALA A 683 13.77 -29.79 -2.26
C ALA A 683 12.49 -29.90 -3.11
N SER A 684 12.44 -30.89 -4.01
CA SER A 684 11.26 -31.14 -4.86
C SER A 684 10.07 -31.63 -4.04
N LEU A 685 10.29 -32.56 -3.10
CA LEU A 685 9.24 -33.04 -2.18
C LEU A 685 8.67 -31.90 -1.35
N ILE A 686 9.54 -31.10 -0.71
CA ILE A 686 9.12 -29.95 0.09
C ILE A 686 8.39 -28.92 -0.77
N PHE A 687 8.89 -28.63 -1.98
CA PHE A 687 8.25 -27.69 -2.90
C PHE A 687 6.83 -28.14 -3.26
N VAL A 688 6.65 -29.43 -3.58
CA VAL A 688 5.33 -29.99 -3.92
C VAL A 688 4.40 -30.01 -2.70
N GLU A 689 4.89 -30.38 -1.52
CA GLU A 689 4.13 -30.36 -0.26
C GLU A 689 3.69 -28.94 0.12
N TYR A 690 4.54 -27.94 -0.12
CA TYR A 690 4.29 -26.54 0.25
C TYR A 690 3.58 -25.73 -0.83
N TRP A 691 3.27 -26.35 -1.98
CA TRP A 691 2.63 -25.65 -3.08
C TRP A 691 1.20 -25.25 -2.71
N VAL A 692 1.00 -23.98 -2.35
CA VAL A 692 -0.31 -23.53 -1.84
C VAL A 692 -1.36 -23.43 -2.94
N ILE A 693 -1.05 -22.77 -4.05
CA ILE A 693 -1.97 -22.49 -5.15
C ILE A 693 -1.19 -22.34 -6.47
N PHE A 694 -1.79 -22.75 -7.59
CA PHE A 694 -1.25 -22.51 -8.94
C PHE A 694 -2.38 -22.35 -9.97
N PRO A 695 -2.28 -21.39 -10.91
CA PRO A 695 -1.31 -20.30 -10.95
C PRO A 695 -1.40 -19.39 -9.72
N PHE A 696 -0.36 -18.60 -9.44
CA PHE A 696 -0.43 -17.59 -8.39
C PHE A 696 -1.49 -16.56 -8.77
N PRO A 697 -2.40 -16.18 -7.87
CA PRO A 697 -3.48 -15.27 -8.20
C PRO A 697 -2.92 -13.90 -8.59
N THR A 698 -3.33 -13.42 -9.75
CA THR A 698 -3.11 -12.06 -10.20
C THR A 698 -4.44 -11.48 -10.65
N GLU A 699 -4.64 -10.20 -10.41
CA GLU A 699 -5.87 -9.52 -10.79
C GLU A 699 -5.54 -8.25 -11.55
N GLU A 700 -6.07 -8.13 -12.76
CA GLU A 700 -5.91 -6.92 -13.57
C GLU A 700 -6.66 -5.75 -12.93
N LEU A 701 -6.00 -4.58 -12.91
CA LEU A 701 -6.56 -3.37 -12.32
C LEU A 701 -6.72 -2.28 -13.38
N PRO A 702 -7.64 -2.45 -14.36
CA PRO A 702 -7.84 -1.45 -15.38
C PRO A 702 -8.40 -0.17 -14.75
N VAL A 703 -7.77 0.96 -15.05
CA VAL A 703 -8.19 2.28 -14.60
C VAL A 703 -9.20 2.85 -15.60
N PRO A 704 -10.45 3.16 -15.21
CA PRO A 704 -11.39 3.85 -16.08
C PRO A 704 -10.82 5.17 -16.63
N LYS A 705 -11.13 5.50 -17.89
CA LYS A 705 -10.54 6.64 -18.60
C LYS A 705 -10.72 7.96 -17.86
N TYR A 706 -11.87 8.14 -17.21
CA TYR A 706 -12.18 9.37 -16.47
C TYR A 706 -11.17 9.69 -15.36
N TYR A 707 -10.58 8.70 -14.70
CA TYR A 707 -9.59 8.99 -13.65
C TYR A 707 -8.32 9.66 -14.20
N HIS A 708 -7.95 9.37 -15.45
CA HIS A 708 -6.87 10.08 -16.14
C HIS A 708 -7.27 11.51 -16.56
N LEU A 709 -8.54 11.73 -16.90
CA LEU A 709 -9.06 13.08 -17.15
C LEU A 709 -9.05 13.89 -15.86
N LEU A 710 -9.55 13.30 -14.78
CA LEU A 710 -9.60 13.91 -13.46
C LEU A 710 -8.22 14.27 -12.92
N ALA A 711 -7.19 13.48 -13.21
CA ALA A 711 -5.79 13.78 -12.87
C ALA A 711 -5.30 15.12 -13.46
N ASN A 712 -5.83 15.54 -14.61
CA ASN A 712 -5.46 16.78 -15.28
C ASN A 712 -6.35 17.97 -14.90
N GLU A 713 -7.42 17.74 -14.13
CA GLU A 713 -8.30 18.80 -13.63
C GLU A 713 -7.70 19.42 -12.36
N THR A 714 -7.67 20.76 -12.29
CA THR A 714 -7.39 21.47 -11.02
C THR A 714 -8.65 21.45 -10.16
N LEU A 715 -8.79 20.41 -9.33
CA LEU A 715 -9.94 20.23 -8.43
C LEU A 715 -9.60 20.70 -7.01
N GLU A 716 -10.09 21.88 -6.61
CA GLU A 716 -9.99 22.34 -5.22
C GLU A 716 -11.07 21.69 -4.34
N GLY A 717 -10.95 20.38 -4.07
CA GLY A 717 -11.90 19.67 -3.24
C GLY A 717 -11.75 18.15 -3.24
N GLY A 718 -12.70 17.48 -2.57
CA GLY A 718 -12.73 16.03 -2.40
C GLY A 718 -13.58 15.29 -3.43
N VAL A 719 -13.19 14.04 -3.67
CA VAL A 719 -13.91 13.06 -4.50
C VAL A 719 -14.60 12.04 -3.58
N ILE A 720 -15.86 11.73 -3.86
CA ILE A 720 -16.58 10.62 -3.24
C ILE A 720 -16.59 9.46 -4.22
N SER A 721 -16.27 8.25 -3.75
CA SER A 721 -16.40 7.02 -4.52
C SER A 721 -17.44 6.10 -3.89
N LEU A 722 -18.38 5.59 -4.71
CA LEU A 722 -19.46 4.70 -4.30
C LEU A 722 -19.36 3.33 -5.01
N PRO A 723 -19.71 2.22 -4.34
CA PRO A 723 -20.14 2.16 -2.94
C PRO A 723 -18.96 2.40 -1.99
N ARG A 724 -19.19 2.97 -0.82
CA ARG A 724 -18.08 3.30 0.09
C ARG A 724 -17.38 2.07 0.69
N HIS A 725 -17.96 0.87 0.59
CA HIS A 725 -17.30 -0.36 1.03
C HIS A 725 -16.21 -0.83 0.05
N SER A 726 -16.17 -0.32 -1.19
CA SER A 726 -15.08 -0.58 -2.14
C SER A 726 -13.94 0.43 -2.02
N THR A 727 -13.59 0.82 -0.78
CA THR A 727 -12.57 1.85 -0.49
C THR A 727 -11.20 1.54 -1.08
N ASN A 728 -10.83 0.26 -1.17
CA ASN A 728 -9.50 -0.15 -1.62
C ASN A 728 -9.28 0.18 -3.11
N TYR A 729 -10.30 -0.03 -3.96
CA TYR A 729 -10.25 0.39 -5.37
C TYR A 729 -10.24 1.91 -5.50
N ALA A 730 -11.06 2.61 -4.71
CA ALA A 730 -11.05 4.08 -4.71
C ALA A 730 -9.67 4.64 -4.33
N MET A 731 -9.00 4.04 -3.33
CA MET A 731 -7.62 4.37 -2.97
C MET A 731 -6.65 4.04 -4.10
N PHE A 732 -6.78 2.90 -4.77
CA PHE A 732 -5.96 2.61 -5.94
C PHE A 732 -6.13 3.66 -7.05
N TYR A 733 -7.37 4.02 -7.40
CA TYR A 733 -7.64 5.05 -8.41
C TYR A 733 -7.18 6.44 -7.98
N GLN A 734 -7.15 6.73 -6.68
CA GLN A 734 -6.53 7.93 -6.15
C GLN A 734 -5.05 8.04 -6.46
N THR A 735 -4.32 6.93 -6.58
CA THR A 735 -2.91 6.97 -7.03
C THR A 735 -2.74 7.46 -8.48
N VAL A 736 -3.85 7.56 -9.23
CA VAL A 736 -3.89 8.07 -10.61
C VAL A 736 -4.41 9.50 -10.65
N HIS A 737 -5.55 9.78 -10.00
CA HIS A 737 -6.17 11.10 -10.06
C HIS A 737 -5.63 12.10 -9.02
N GLU A 738 -4.92 11.62 -8.00
CA GLU A 738 -4.20 12.36 -6.95
C GLU A 738 -5.05 13.30 -6.06
N HIS A 739 -6.32 13.57 -6.39
CA HIS A 739 -7.23 14.37 -5.55
C HIS A 739 -7.64 13.72 -4.23
N PRO A 740 -7.92 14.50 -3.17
CA PRO A 740 -8.41 13.99 -1.88
C PRO A 740 -9.68 13.14 -2.00
N LEU A 741 -9.76 12.06 -1.21
CA LEU A 741 -10.87 11.12 -1.17
C LEU A 741 -11.67 11.31 0.11
N ALA A 742 -12.97 11.50 -0.01
CA ALA A 742 -13.93 11.56 1.08
C ALA A 742 -14.35 10.15 1.50
N GLY A 743 -13.38 9.40 2.00
CA GLY A 743 -13.49 7.98 2.33
C GLY A 743 -12.12 7.34 2.44
N GLY A 744 -12.04 6.04 2.15
CA GLY A 744 -10.81 5.26 2.31
C GLY A 744 -10.81 4.42 3.58
N TYR A 745 -9.82 3.54 3.66
CA TYR A 745 -9.60 2.67 4.81
C TYR A 745 -8.12 2.26 4.86
N ILE A 746 -7.48 2.43 6.02
CA ILE A 746 -6.10 1.97 6.24
C ILE A 746 -6.05 1.21 7.56
N HIS A 747 -6.07 -0.12 7.53
CA HIS A 747 -5.92 -1.06 8.67
C HIS A 747 -6.88 -0.93 9.88
N ARG A 748 -7.27 0.28 10.26
CA ARG A 748 -8.09 0.68 11.40
C ARG A 748 -8.81 1.97 11.05
N ASN A 749 -9.99 2.15 11.62
CA ASN A 749 -10.71 3.40 11.49
C ASN A 749 -10.31 4.31 12.65
N PRO A 750 -9.66 5.46 12.38
CA PRO A 750 -9.49 6.47 13.40
C PRO A 750 -10.86 7.03 13.81
N THR A 751 -10.92 7.61 15.01
CA THR A 751 -12.14 8.22 15.56
C THR A 751 -12.75 9.24 14.58
N GLY A 752 -14.06 9.15 14.33
CA GLY A 752 -14.78 10.05 13.41
C GLY A 752 -14.77 9.62 11.94
N ALA A 753 -13.90 8.68 11.53
CA ALA A 753 -13.81 8.26 10.13
C ALA A 753 -14.97 7.35 9.68
N ILE A 754 -15.46 6.48 10.57
CA ILE A 754 -16.63 5.63 10.27
C ILE A 754 -17.87 6.52 10.20
N GLU A 755 -17.99 7.42 11.16
CA GLU A 755 -19.11 8.33 11.34
C GLU A 755 -19.19 9.29 10.16
N LEU A 756 -18.07 9.86 9.70
CA LEU A 756 -18.04 10.68 8.48
C LEU A 756 -18.51 9.87 7.26
N ARG A 757 -18.01 8.65 7.09
CA ARG A 757 -18.38 7.79 5.96
C ARG A 757 -19.88 7.53 5.95
N ARG A 758 -20.45 7.15 7.10
CA ARG A 758 -21.88 6.90 7.28
C ARG A 758 -22.73 8.16 7.10
N PHE A 759 -22.27 9.31 7.60
CA PHE A 759 -22.92 10.60 7.36
C PHE A 759 -23.02 10.94 5.88
N LEU A 760 -21.91 10.79 5.16
CA LEU A 760 -21.88 11.06 3.73
C LEU A 760 -22.67 10.00 2.92
N ASP A 761 -22.84 8.77 3.43
CA ASP A 761 -23.77 7.79 2.86
C ASP A 761 -25.23 8.24 3.02
N GLN A 762 -25.59 8.76 4.20
CA GLN A 762 -26.94 9.28 4.45
C GLN A 762 -27.26 10.55 3.68
N LEU A 763 -26.25 11.39 3.38
CA LEU A 763 -26.41 12.56 2.50
C LEU A 763 -26.72 12.19 1.04
N LEU A 764 -26.14 11.08 0.55
CA LEU A 764 -26.27 10.65 -0.86
C LEU A 764 -27.36 9.60 -1.08
N ALA A 765 -27.98 9.08 -0.02
CA ALA A 765 -29.04 8.10 -0.08
C ALA A 765 -30.42 8.74 0.21
N PRO A 766 -31.51 8.18 -0.34
CA PRO A 766 -32.85 8.61 0.01
C PRO A 766 -33.17 8.20 1.46
N LEU A 767 -33.81 9.09 2.22
CA LEU A 767 -34.33 8.79 3.55
C LEU A 767 -35.78 8.27 3.47
N PRO A 768 -36.19 7.39 4.39
CA PRO A 768 -37.60 7.06 4.55
C PRO A 768 -38.40 8.29 5.01
N SER A 769 -39.65 8.40 4.56
CA SER A 769 -40.58 9.47 5.00
C SER A 769 -40.85 9.36 6.50
N GLN A 770 -40.76 10.49 7.22
CA GLN A 770 -40.97 10.57 8.67
C GLN A 770 -41.25 12.03 9.12
N THR A 771 -41.79 12.21 10.32
CA THR A 771 -42.14 13.53 10.93
C THR A 771 -41.40 13.86 12.22
N VAL A 772 -40.49 12.97 12.66
CA VAL A 772 -39.75 13.06 13.93
C VAL A 772 -38.70 14.18 13.91
N PHE A 773 -38.07 14.41 12.77
CA PHE A 773 -37.13 15.51 12.55
C PHE A 773 -37.29 16.12 11.16
N VAL A 774 -36.83 17.35 10.97
CA VAL A 774 -36.76 17.95 9.64
C VAL A 774 -35.51 17.43 8.95
N ALA A 775 -35.70 16.58 7.95
CA ALA A 775 -34.59 16.04 7.17
C ALA A 775 -34.14 17.04 6.10
N PRO A 776 -32.83 17.09 5.76
CA PRO A 776 -32.36 17.97 4.70
C PRO A 776 -32.96 17.54 3.36
N ASP A 777 -33.52 18.51 2.64
CA ASP A 777 -33.97 18.31 1.27
C ASP A 777 -32.77 18.17 0.30
N GLU A 778 -33.05 18.02 -0.99
CA GLU A 778 -31.99 17.87 -2.00
C GLU A 778 -31.12 19.12 -2.15
N GLU A 779 -31.67 20.32 -1.90
CA GLU A 779 -30.94 21.57 -1.99
C GLU A 779 -30.00 21.73 -0.79
N ASP A 780 -30.49 21.47 0.43
CA ASP A 780 -29.70 21.40 1.65
C ASP A 780 -28.54 20.41 1.51
N ARG A 781 -28.81 19.22 0.98
CA ARG A 781 -27.78 18.18 0.74
C ARG A 781 -26.70 18.65 -0.22
N ARG A 782 -27.08 19.29 -1.34
CA ARG A 782 -26.11 19.88 -2.28
C ARG A 782 -25.29 20.99 -1.63
N ALA A 783 -25.93 21.85 -0.84
CA ALA A 783 -25.27 22.93 -0.11
C ALA A 783 -24.25 22.36 0.91
N ILE A 784 -24.62 21.33 1.67
CA ILE A 784 -23.72 20.64 2.61
C ILE A 784 -22.52 20.04 1.87
N LEU A 785 -22.76 19.29 0.77
CA LEU A 785 -21.67 18.70 -0.02
C LEU A 785 -20.72 19.78 -0.58
N ALA A 786 -21.27 20.90 -1.04
CA ALA A 786 -20.49 22.03 -1.56
C ALA A 786 -19.68 22.73 -0.47
N ASP A 787 -20.24 22.92 0.73
CA ASP A 787 -19.58 23.53 1.89
C ASP A 787 -18.46 22.64 2.45
N MET A 788 -18.67 21.32 2.45
CA MET A 788 -17.63 20.32 2.69
C MET A 788 -16.58 20.22 1.59
N ARG A 789 -16.71 21.05 0.53
CA ARG A 789 -15.83 21.11 -0.65
C ARG A 789 -15.73 19.76 -1.38
N LEU A 790 -16.82 19.01 -1.41
CA LEU A 790 -16.93 17.78 -2.20
C LEU A 790 -17.39 18.15 -3.61
N LYS A 791 -16.62 17.78 -4.63
CA LYS A 791 -16.79 18.29 -6.01
C LYS A 791 -17.19 17.23 -7.02
N ARG A 792 -16.89 15.97 -6.73
CA ARG A 792 -17.15 14.82 -7.62
C ARG A 792 -17.73 13.66 -6.83
N VAL A 793 -18.75 13.02 -7.39
CA VAL A 793 -19.27 11.74 -6.92
C VAL A 793 -19.11 10.72 -8.05
N ILE A 794 -18.35 9.67 -7.81
CA ILE A 794 -18.08 8.60 -8.77
C ILE A 794 -18.75 7.33 -8.27
N ALA A 795 -19.79 6.89 -8.95
CA ALA A 795 -20.50 5.67 -8.64
C ALA A 795 -20.03 4.52 -9.54
N THR A 796 -19.97 3.31 -8.99
CA THR A 796 -19.60 2.08 -9.71
C THR A 796 -20.83 1.17 -9.81
N PRO A 797 -21.66 1.26 -10.87
CA PRO A 797 -22.94 0.56 -10.95
C PRO A 797 -22.86 -0.95 -10.73
N ALA A 798 -21.80 -1.60 -11.23
CA ALA A 798 -21.57 -3.03 -11.07
C ALA A 798 -21.51 -3.49 -9.60
N MET A 799 -21.07 -2.61 -8.69
CA MET A 799 -20.97 -2.89 -7.25
C MET A 799 -22.21 -2.40 -6.46
N MET A 800 -23.14 -1.70 -7.11
CA MET A 800 -24.31 -1.08 -6.49
C MET A 800 -25.64 -1.70 -6.94
N GLY A 801 -25.62 -2.88 -7.55
CA GLY A 801 -26.80 -3.49 -8.18
C GLY A 801 -27.90 -4.01 -7.24
N THR A 802 -27.71 -4.02 -5.92
CA THR A 802 -28.62 -4.65 -4.95
C THR A 802 -28.88 -3.79 -3.70
N GLY A 803 -30.02 -4.01 -3.05
CA GLY A 803 -30.30 -3.50 -1.70
C GLY A 803 -30.27 -1.98 -1.56
N SER A 804 -29.67 -1.51 -0.47
CA SER A 804 -29.48 -0.08 -0.16
C SER A 804 -28.64 0.65 -1.21
N ASN A 805 -27.59 0.02 -1.72
CA ASN A 805 -26.71 0.61 -2.73
C ASN A 805 -27.44 0.89 -4.04
N LYS A 806 -28.36 0.01 -4.45
CA LYS A 806 -29.20 0.25 -5.62
C LYS A 806 -30.08 1.47 -5.44
N LYS A 807 -30.75 1.59 -4.28
CA LYS A 807 -31.56 2.77 -3.94
C LYS A 807 -30.74 4.06 -3.97
N THR A 808 -29.50 4.02 -3.47
CA THR A 808 -28.58 5.15 -3.56
C THR A 808 -28.25 5.47 -5.02
N LEU A 809 -27.88 4.48 -5.84
CA LEU A 809 -27.56 4.67 -7.26
C LEU A 809 -28.72 5.31 -8.04
N ASP A 810 -29.94 4.82 -7.81
CA ASP A 810 -31.16 5.28 -8.48
C ASP A 810 -31.55 6.72 -8.04
N TYR A 811 -31.13 7.16 -6.86
CA TYR A 811 -31.40 8.48 -6.30
C TYR A 811 -30.43 9.57 -6.77
N LEU A 812 -29.19 9.20 -7.13
CA LEU A 812 -28.14 10.16 -7.54
C LEU A 812 -28.56 11.13 -8.65
N PRO A 813 -29.28 10.71 -9.72
CA PRO A 813 -29.71 11.63 -10.77
C PRO A 813 -30.68 12.72 -10.29
N GLY A 814 -31.53 12.43 -9.30
CA GLY A 814 -32.42 13.43 -8.70
C GLY A 814 -31.63 14.44 -7.85
N LEU A 815 -30.67 13.93 -7.06
CA LEU A 815 -29.86 14.76 -6.17
C LEU A 815 -28.83 15.63 -6.91
N LEU A 816 -28.12 15.08 -7.89
CA LEU A 816 -26.92 15.68 -8.51
C LEU A 816 -27.11 16.04 -10.00
N GLY A 817 -28.25 15.68 -10.59
CA GLY A 817 -28.49 15.81 -12.03
C GLY A 817 -27.85 14.68 -12.87
N SER A 818 -27.83 14.86 -14.18
CA SER A 818 -27.27 13.88 -15.12
C SER A 818 -25.76 13.68 -14.94
N PRO A 819 -25.24 12.46 -15.08
CA PRO A 819 -23.81 12.22 -15.01
C PRO A 819 -23.07 12.92 -16.16
N ILE A 820 -21.93 13.55 -15.85
CA ILE A 820 -21.05 14.19 -16.84
C ILE A 820 -20.20 13.18 -17.62
N PHE A 821 -20.08 11.97 -17.10
CA PHE A 821 -19.34 10.87 -17.73
C PHE A 821 -19.97 9.53 -17.35
N ALA A 822 -20.04 8.62 -18.32
CA ALA A 822 -20.51 7.25 -18.14
C ALA A 822 -19.77 6.31 -19.10
N ASP A 823 -19.16 5.24 -18.57
CA ASP A 823 -18.42 4.25 -19.38
C ASP A 823 -18.75 2.79 -19.04
N GLY A 824 -20.01 2.48 -18.69
CA GLY A 824 -20.44 1.13 -18.33
C GLY A 824 -19.80 0.54 -17.05
N ARG A 825 -18.70 1.14 -16.55
CA ARG A 825 -18.01 0.79 -15.31
C ARG A 825 -18.25 1.82 -14.23
N ILE A 826 -18.19 3.10 -14.58
CA ILE A 826 -18.44 4.21 -13.65
C ILE A 826 -19.44 5.21 -14.20
N LEU A 827 -20.10 5.92 -13.29
CA LEU A 827 -20.90 7.12 -13.52
C LEU A 827 -20.28 8.25 -12.70
N VAL A 828 -20.11 9.42 -13.31
CA VAL A 828 -19.51 10.57 -12.63
C VAL A 828 -20.49 11.73 -12.59
N TYR A 829 -20.68 12.27 -11.40
CA TYR A 829 -21.54 13.41 -11.13
C TYR A 829 -20.71 14.59 -10.60
N ILE A 830 -21.09 15.79 -10.99
CA ILE A 830 -20.60 17.03 -10.40
C ILE A 830 -21.51 17.39 -9.23
N VAL A 831 -20.93 17.79 -8.10
CA VAL A 831 -21.70 18.43 -7.04
C VAL A 831 -21.98 19.88 -7.49
N PRO A 832 -23.24 20.26 -7.74
CA PRO A 832 -23.55 21.60 -8.23
C PRO A 832 -23.10 22.65 -7.21
N ILE A 833 -22.41 23.68 -7.67
CA ILE A 833 -22.14 24.87 -6.85
C ILE A 833 -23.46 25.63 -6.81
N SER A 834 -24.26 25.45 -5.75
CA SER A 834 -25.47 26.25 -5.60
C SER A 834 -25.06 27.71 -5.49
N ALA A 835 -25.61 28.57 -6.35
CA ALA A 835 -25.39 30.00 -6.31
C ALA A 835 -26.08 30.58 -5.07
N ALA A 836 -25.39 30.53 -3.93
CA ALA A 836 -25.80 31.12 -2.66
C ALA A 836 -27.22 30.74 -2.20
N THR A 837 -27.47 29.47 -1.88
CA THR A 837 -28.51 29.15 -0.89
C THR A 837 -27.91 29.22 0.51
N SER A 838 -28.60 29.89 1.45
CA SER A 838 -28.15 30.00 2.84
C SER A 838 -28.05 28.61 3.45
N LEU A 839 -26.84 28.17 3.81
CA LEU A 839 -26.65 26.93 4.54
C LEU A 839 -27.56 26.94 5.78
N PRO A 840 -28.43 25.94 5.96
CA PRO A 840 -29.22 25.81 7.18
C PRO A 840 -28.30 25.80 8.40
N ASN A 841 -28.72 26.45 9.48
CA ASN A 841 -27.90 26.56 10.70
C ASN A 841 -27.48 25.18 11.23
N TRP A 842 -28.44 24.24 11.26
CA TRP A 842 -28.23 22.86 11.68
C TRP A 842 -29.07 21.89 10.83
N GLN A 843 -28.50 20.72 10.51
CA GLN A 843 -29.20 19.65 9.81
C GLN A 843 -28.94 18.31 10.49
N ILE A 844 -29.97 17.46 10.57
CA ILE A 844 -29.94 16.19 11.30
C ILE A 844 -30.12 15.02 10.33
N LEU A 845 -29.28 14.00 10.47
CA LEU A 845 -29.37 12.75 9.73
C LEU A 845 -29.11 11.56 10.68
N PRO A 846 -30.07 10.64 10.88
CA PRO A 846 -29.83 9.43 11.66
C PRO A 846 -28.95 8.46 10.87
N GLU A 847 -28.18 7.64 11.59
CA GLU A 847 -27.48 6.50 11.01
C GLU A 847 -28.46 5.45 10.45
N ARG A 848 -28.12 4.82 9.32
CA ARG A 848 -29.08 3.95 8.60
C ARG A 848 -29.32 2.62 9.29
N ASP A 849 -28.28 2.07 9.92
CA ASP A 849 -28.25 0.65 10.29
C ASP A 849 -29.02 0.39 11.59
N ASN A 850 -29.03 1.36 12.52
CA ASN A 850 -29.55 1.18 13.88
C ASN A 850 -30.83 1.98 14.17
N TRP A 851 -31.31 2.75 13.19
CA TRP A 851 -32.53 3.56 13.29
C TRP A 851 -33.61 3.06 12.34
N GLU A 852 -34.80 2.82 12.88
CA GLU A 852 -35.95 2.35 12.13
C GLU A 852 -37.08 3.37 12.19
N VAL A 853 -37.70 3.65 11.05
CA VAL A 853 -38.92 4.45 11.01
C VAL A 853 -40.09 3.51 11.32
N VAL A 854 -40.87 3.84 12.35
CA VAL A 854 -42.02 3.05 12.82
C VAL A 854 -43.28 3.92 12.89
N GLU A 855 -44.45 3.29 13.08
CA GLU A 855 -45.76 3.96 13.09
C GLU A 855 -45.97 4.90 11.90
N GLU A 856 -45.77 4.41 10.68
CA GLU A 856 -45.99 5.18 9.44
C GLU A 856 -45.20 6.50 9.36
N GLY A 857 -44.11 6.64 10.12
CA GLY A 857 -43.27 7.85 10.11
C GLY A 857 -43.38 8.74 11.33
N THR A 858 -44.29 8.47 12.27
CA THR A 858 -44.49 9.31 13.47
C THR A 858 -43.51 9.01 14.59
N LEU A 859 -42.82 7.86 14.53
CA LEU A 859 -41.80 7.45 15.49
C LEU A 859 -40.52 7.03 14.77
N LEU A 860 -39.40 7.30 15.42
CA LEU A 860 -38.08 6.86 15.00
C LEU A 860 -37.50 6.02 16.13
N ARG A 861 -37.33 4.72 15.89
CA ARG A 861 -36.83 3.76 16.86
C ARG A 861 -35.33 3.63 16.76
N LEU A 862 -34.64 3.87 17.86
CA LEU A 862 -33.26 3.45 18.06
C LEU A 862 -33.28 2.01 18.58
N THR A 863 -32.70 1.06 17.84
CA THR A 863 -32.78 -0.38 18.18
C THR A 863 -31.76 -0.81 19.23
N GLU A 864 -30.51 -0.34 19.10
CA GLU A 864 -29.39 -0.60 20.00
C GLU A 864 -28.67 0.72 20.33
N ASP A 865 -27.35 0.80 20.16
CA ASP A 865 -26.63 2.06 20.09
C ASP A 865 -26.76 2.69 18.68
N GLY A 866 -26.58 3.99 18.57
CA GLY A 866 -26.69 4.61 17.24
C GLY A 866 -26.24 6.05 17.19
N ASN A 867 -25.81 6.47 16.00
CA ASN A 867 -25.37 7.82 15.78
C ASN A 867 -26.48 8.70 15.20
N LEU A 868 -26.54 9.93 15.69
CA LEU A 868 -27.26 11.02 15.07
C LEU A 868 -26.22 12.02 14.53
N PHE A 869 -26.17 12.18 13.22
CA PHE A 869 -25.24 13.09 12.57
C PHE A 869 -25.83 14.50 12.54
N VAL A 870 -24.98 15.48 12.85
CA VAL A 870 -25.36 16.89 12.87
C VAL A 870 -24.40 17.67 11.99
N TYR A 871 -24.92 18.31 10.95
CA TYR A 871 -24.19 19.34 10.22
C TYR A 871 -24.48 20.70 10.82
N SER A 872 -23.46 21.51 11.09
CA SER A 872 -23.61 22.87 11.62
C SER A 872 -22.88 23.86 10.72
N ALA A 873 -23.58 24.86 10.18
CA ALA A 873 -22.93 25.85 9.30
C ALA A 873 -21.84 26.65 10.06
N GLN A 874 -22.08 26.96 11.33
CA GLN A 874 -21.15 27.69 12.19
C GLN A 874 -20.87 26.93 13.49
N ALA A 875 -19.71 27.19 14.10
CA ALA A 875 -19.42 26.69 15.43
C ALA A 875 -20.18 27.53 16.47
N GLY A 876 -20.77 26.89 17.46
CA GLY A 876 -21.54 27.60 18.47
C GLY A 876 -22.34 26.70 19.40
N PRO A 877 -22.90 27.28 20.48
CA PRO A 877 -23.79 26.57 21.37
C PRO A 877 -25.14 26.32 20.68
N ALA A 878 -25.70 25.14 20.90
CA ALA A 878 -27.03 24.75 20.44
C ALA A 878 -27.71 23.90 21.53
N GLU A 879 -29.02 23.68 21.40
CA GLU A 879 -29.77 22.80 22.27
C GLU A 879 -30.35 21.65 21.46
N LEU A 880 -30.04 20.42 21.87
CA LEU A 880 -30.71 19.22 21.39
C LEU A 880 -31.95 18.99 22.25
N GLN A 881 -33.10 18.98 21.60
CA GLN A 881 -34.39 18.82 22.24
C GLN A 881 -34.99 17.48 21.77
N LEU A 882 -35.21 16.58 22.73
CA LEU A 882 -35.64 15.20 22.50
C LEU A 882 -36.99 14.94 23.17
N GLN A 883 -37.94 14.37 22.43
CA GLN A 883 -39.19 13.86 22.97
C GLN A 883 -39.32 12.38 22.65
N PHE A 884 -39.66 11.61 23.66
CA PHE A 884 -39.71 10.15 23.61
C PHE A 884 -41.14 9.64 23.74
N ASP A 885 -41.37 8.44 23.24
CA ASP A 885 -42.45 7.61 23.74
C ASP A 885 -41.99 6.96 25.07
N PRO A 886 -42.76 7.10 26.17
CA PRO A 886 -42.33 6.62 27.47
C PRO A 886 -42.16 5.09 27.46
N PRO A 887 -40.96 4.56 27.75
CA PRO A 887 -40.71 3.13 27.71
C PRO A 887 -41.42 2.40 28.85
N ALA A 888 -41.78 1.13 28.63
CA ALA A 888 -42.41 0.29 29.65
C ALA A 888 -41.52 0.03 30.87
N THR A 889 -40.19 0.08 30.69
CA THR A 889 -39.17 -0.04 31.74
C THR A 889 -38.31 1.22 31.78
N PRO A 890 -37.80 1.62 32.96
CA PRO A 890 -36.90 2.78 33.04
C PRO A 890 -35.64 2.58 32.19
N ILE A 891 -35.40 3.50 31.25
CA ILE A 891 -34.21 3.53 30.39
C ILE A 891 -33.51 4.88 30.58
N THR A 892 -32.19 4.83 30.63
CA THR A 892 -31.32 6.02 30.58
C THR A 892 -30.55 6.05 29.27
N LEU A 893 -30.35 7.24 28.70
CA LEU A 893 -29.64 7.42 27.45
C LEU A 893 -28.32 8.14 27.70
N HIS A 894 -27.21 7.44 27.43
CA HIS A 894 -25.88 8.03 27.48
C HIS A 894 -25.57 8.73 26.17
N LEU A 895 -25.09 9.97 26.26
CA LEU A 895 -24.85 10.83 25.11
C LEU A 895 -23.38 11.22 25.04
N LYS A 896 -22.74 10.97 23.89
CA LYS A 896 -21.39 11.47 23.59
C LYS A 896 -21.40 12.28 22.31
N LEU A 897 -20.90 13.51 22.37
CA LEU A 897 -20.72 14.36 21.20
C LEU A 897 -19.26 14.28 20.75
N ASN A 898 -19.01 13.89 19.50
CA ASN A 898 -17.67 13.78 18.93
C ASN A 898 -16.71 12.96 19.83
N ASN A 899 -17.20 11.81 20.34
CA ASN A 899 -16.51 10.92 21.28
C ASN A 899 -16.20 11.51 22.67
N GLN A 900 -16.84 12.62 23.05
CA GLN A 900 -16.76 13.21 24.39
C GLN A 900 -18.11 13.09 25.12
N LEU A 901 -18.09 12.52 26.33
CA LEU A 901 -19.30 12.39 27.15
C LEU A 901 -19.87 13.77 27.48
N LEU A 902 -21.17 13.96 27.29
CA LEU A 902 -21.83 15.22 27.63
C LEU A 902 -21.99 15.36 29.16
N PRO A 903 -21.84 16.56 29.73
CA PRO A 903 -21.92 16.78 31.18
C PRO A 903 -23.32 16.46 31.77
N ASN A 904 -24.37 16.53 30.95
CA ASN A 904 -25.74 16.22 31.35
C ASN A 904 -26.16 14.78 30.98
N SER A 905 -25.19 13.89 30.71
CA SER A 905 -25.40 12.47 30.42
C SER A 905 -25.16 11.60 31.66
N PRO A 906 -25.95 10.53 31.90
CA PRO A 906 -27.09 10.09 31.09
C PRO A 906 -28.37 10.88 31.37
N ILE A 907 -29.28 10.90 30.40
CA ILE A 907 -30.63 11.47 30.55
C ILE A 907 -31.67 10.36 30.74
N ASN A 908 -32.72 10.60 31.52
CA ASN A 908 -33.83 9.65 31.66
C ASN A 908 -34.76 9.72 30.44
N VAL A 909 -35.08 8.57 29.85
CA VAL A 909 -36.08 8.46 28.79
C VAL A 909 -37.46 8.51 29.44
N SER A 910 -38.20 9.59 29.19
CA SER A 910 -39.53 9.87 29.77
C SER A 910 -40.41 10.58 28.74
N GLY A 911 -41.73 10.62 28.97
CA GLY A 911 -42.66 11.36 28.09
C GLY A 911 -42.45 12.89 28.08
N GLU A 912 -41.76 13.46 29.09
CA GLU A 912 -41.40 14.87 29.10
C GLU A 912 -40.20 15.17 28.17
N PRO A 913 -40.23 16.28 27.40
CA PRO A 913 -39.11 16.71 26.59
C PRO A 913 -37.83 16.89 27.40
N LYS A 914 -36.69 16.48 26.83
CA LYS A 914 -35.35 16.68 27.38
C LYS A 914 -34.57 17.67 26.54
N ILE A 915 -33.96 18.64 27.19
CA ILE A 915 -33.10 19.64 26.56
C ILE A 915 -31.67 19.36 26.98
N VAL A 916 -30.79 19.16 26.01
CA VAL A 916 -29.37 18.86 26.21
C VAL A 916 -28.54 19.93 25.51
N PRO A 917 -27.72 20.71 26.25
CA PRO A 917 -26.85 21.69 25.63
C PRO A 917 -25.74 20.99 24.84
N LEU A 918 -25.54 21.43 23.61
CA LEU A 918 -24.49 20.98 22.70
C LEU A 918 -23.54 22.14 22.41
N LEU A 919 -22.25 21.83 22.27
CA LEU A 919 -21.26 22.76 21.73
C LEU A 919 -20.80 22.20 20.37
N LEU A 920 -21.44 22.67 19.31
CA LEU A 920 -21.21 22.16 17.95
C LEU A 920 -19.99 22.84 17.32
N ARG A 921 -19.21 22.05 16.59
CA ARG A 921 -18.17 22.55 15.69
C ARG A 921 -18.81 22.90 14.35
N SER A 922 -18.21 23.83 13.59
CA SER A 922 -18.60 24.05 12.20
C SER A 922 -18.33 22.78 11.38
N GLY A 923 -19.24 22.47 10.47
CA GLY A 923 -19.24 21.27 9.64
C GLY A 923 -19.86 20.04 10.32
N PHE A 924 -19.24 18.89 10.08
CA PHE A 924 -19.71 17.58 10.53
C PHE A 924 -19.48 17.35 12.04
N ASN A 925 -20.54 16.92 12.73
CA ASN A 925 -20.54 16.43 14.10
C ASN A 925 -21.33 15.12 14.18
N TYR A 926 -21.05 14.30 15.18
CA TYR A 926 -21.84 13.09 15.47
C TYR A 926 -22.12 12.96 16.96
N LEU A 927 -23.36 12.59 17.27
CA LEU A 927 -23.84 12.30 18.61
C LEU A 927 -24.09 10.79 18.72
N GLU A 928 -23.36 10.12 19.60
CA GLU A 928 -23.56 8.70 19.92
C GLU A 928 -24.59 8.60 21.05
N LEU A 929 -25.64 7.80 20.83
CA LEU A 929 -26.73 7.54 21.75
C LEU A 929 -26.63 6.07 22.20
N VAL A 930 -26.45 5.83 23.50
CA VAL A 930 -26.31 4.47 24.06
C VAL A 930 -27.36 4.26 25.16
N PRO A 931 -28.42 3.48 24.91
CA PRO A 931 -29.44 3.18 25.91
C PRO A 931 -28.92 2.20 26.97
N GLN A 932 -29.30 2.42 28.24
CA GLN A 932 -29.03 1.53 29.36
C GLN A 932 -30.30 1.32 30.22
N PRO A 933 -30.76 0.06 30.43
CA PRO A 933 -30.26 -1.17 29.80
C PRO A 933 -30.43 -1.15 28.28
N GLU A 934 -29.68 -2.00 27.57
CA GLU A 934 -29.71 -2.09 26.10
C GLU A 934 -31.09 -2.55 25.63
N GLN A 935 -31.89 -1.58 25.21
CA GLN A 935 -33.29 -1.71 24.82
C GLN A 935 -33.63 -0.63 23.81
N ALA A 936 -34.60 -0.93 22.94
CA ALA A 936 -35.04 0.03 21.93
C ALA A 936 -35.68 1.27 22.56
N VAL A 937 -35.42 2.44 21.97
CA VAL A 937 -35.94 3.74 22.41
C VAL A 937 -36.66 4.41 21.25
N ASP A 938 -37.92 4.80 21.47
CA ASP A 938 -38.76 5.43 20.45
C ASP A 938 -38.79 6.95 20.63
N PHE A 939 -38.44 7.66 19.56
CA PHE A 939 -38.39 9.12 19.50
C PHE A 939 -39.60 9.65 18.74
N ARG A 940 -40.34 10.57 19.38
CA ARG A 940 -41.46 11.31 18.78
C ARG A 940 -41.01 12.57 18.07
N LYS A 941 -39.99 13.25 18.62
CA LYS A 941 -39.47 14.50 18.06
C LYS A 941 -38.00 14.68 18.42
N ILE A 942 -37.18 15.06 17.44
CA ILE A 942 -35.76 15.40 17.60
C ILE A 942 -35.51 16.75 16.91
N VAL A 943 -35.09 17.75 17.68
CA VAL A 943 -34.83 19.11 17.18
C VAL A 943 -33.48 19.61 17.68
N ILE A 944 -32.77 20.36 16.84
CA ILE A 944 -31.65 21.19 17.27
C ILE A 944 -32.05 22.65 17.07
N ALA A 945 -31.93 23.44 18.13
CA ALA A 945 -32.34 24.84 18.16
C ALA A 945 -31.26 25.73 18.78
N ALA A 946 -31.43 27.05 18.63
CA ALA A 946 -30.61 28.02 19.35
C ALA A 946 -30.88 27.93 20.87
N VAL A 947 -29.87 28.25 21.68
CA VAL A 947 -30.03 28.27 23.15
C VAL A 947 -31.20 29.17 23.56
N GLY A 948 -32.14 28.62 24.34
CA GLY A 948 -33.32 29.33 24.81
C GLY A 948 -34.48 29.45 23.82
N GLN A 949 -34.43 28.82 22.65
CA GLN A 949 -35.63 28.66 21.80
C GLN A 949 -36.55 27.56 22.36
N ALA A 950 -37.85 27.87 22.45
CA ALA A 950 -38.85 26.92 22.93
C ALA A 950 -39.03 25.72 21.97
N PHE A 951 -39.30 24.54 22.56
CA PHE A 951 -39.42 23.22 21.91
C PHE A 951 -40.67 23.03 21.03
#